data_AF-A0A920YM69-F1
#
_entry.id   AF-A0A920YM69-F1
#
_cell.length_a   1.000
_cell.length_b   1.000
_cell.length_c   1.000
_cell.angle_alpha   90.00
_cell.angle_beta   90.00
_cell.angle_gamma   90.00
#
_symmetry.space_group_name_H-M   'P 1'
#
loop_
_entity.id
_entity.type
_entity.pdbx_description
1 polymer ?
#
loop_
_entity_poly.entity_id
_entity_poly.type
_entity_poly.pdbx_seq_one_letter_code
_entity_poly.pdbx_strand_id
1 'polypeptide(L)'
;SCCQHPLGYPAGSDGFRVFLATPFGYEKDVLDPAIYDQAKDELEKAIQMMLATDEESFRLSKFERQVKSWLQRALADTQRPLNDITVWDVGHSGMAFLKAGIWSLHQKGSTSHQELEKQKAYWRILRYGLKGLEFLDQAVSVPDLAARQCLLKNELDAMKRFLEEEYPVATEVYRDENGSLYVFPDLDWQSEWWTAKTHLDDKPRQDPVSGGLKLADVYGLKPHLEVTPGPYYHRPNRGPQGDLPYIGTQIREWITDPPTAEVHLAAFATTGQKQGELCPYCGVRIIGGGAELVSDGAVELQRYSEQSRQLKMCCPCLKLREGRAADWVKRIAGGDKAYTIWLNEVADVNGRLALVVGRWDVEQFMERMHYPQKGTKRFVILARATFLGDAVPSHGQKLRVGVRRKSVDLDWNAAKQELIGIHEGDRPDIGRFQRDQLSIQLLDKEASTLTATLVELAQEGEELYLYLQKEAAITSRLIPERKVKIFGCDFIVVDKHILRPAGIEAKKKILEVCCWQSDGCTFFLSTIQTIPLTPVVHSESFARLRRVWETTRQFWKEAMYDFQQRSEPSKFRRLELHSREPGDWAANQAYELLLDGAKLSVVWDGERKCFITADNLAYLSQPQQLGEDVQHWLQTHLGQPLSVIQSTGYGSSDKRVGDFTIERAEDVQVKSESNHTPSISILTEPQTFMVLVPAQAALELVRSIKQKYEREMGKVRPRLALHLGVVFAFRRTPLRVILDAGRRMLRVSSPPAVWDVESTATKGGRVAPSYLRGDPHFATWQELVLRRRTDGRRAIWRVPLKMGDGTSDDKWYPLVALEGIAPQRGLAHVKVIQPRDDILHHGIEFIPTTFDFEFLDTGGRRFEIAYDDQGWRRGRLRGRRPYLLDECDVLEDIWRELRCGLTLNQIHILRDTIEAKRVEWGLQGESCPQGQTVFLQFCRDMVAAAAWKPGTRPDTEKLALYAARGWLADAVELFLEILKRNDSQVERGDGDYGLTV
;
A
#
# COMPACT_ATOMS: atom_id res chain seq x y z
N SER A 1 -24.20 6.49 5.99
CA SER A 1 -25.10 5.43 6.50
C SER A 1 -25.00 4.12 5.71
N CYS A 2 -23.81 3.65 5.32
CA CYS A 2 -23.60 2.37 4.62
C CYS A 2 -22.55 1.47 5.30
N CYS A 3 -22.27 1.70 6.59
CA CYS A 3 -21.40 0.85 7.39
C CYS A 3 -22.21 0.34 8.57
N GLN A 4 -23.12 -0.60 8.32
CA GLN A 4 -23.61 -1.49 9.37
C GLN A 4 -22.96 -2.84 9.10
N HIS A 5 -22.17 -3.31 10.06
CA HIS A 5 -21.71 -4.68 10.13
C HIS A 5 -22.89 -5.63 9.86
N PRO A 6 -22.77 -6.61 8.95
CA PRO A 6 -23.80 -7.63 8.86
C PRO A 6 -23.73 -8.45 10.14
N LEU A 7 -24.80 -8.36 10.91
CA LEU A 7 -25.14 -9.25 12.01
C LEU A 7 -24.88 -10.69 11.60
N GLY A 8 -24.26 -11.47 12.50
CA GLY A 8 -24.07 -12.90 12.30
C GLY A 8 -25.43 -13.57 12.04
N TYR A 9 -25.60 -14.11 10.85
CA TYR A 9 -26.76 -14.93 10.52
C TYR A 9 -26.57 -16.35 11.09
N PRO A 10 -27.62 -16.96 11.65
CA PRO A 10 -27.55 -18.30 12.21
C PRO A 10 -27.24 -19.32 11.12
N ALA A 11 -26.46 -20.34 11.48
CA ALA A 11 -26.20 -21.51 10.66
C ALA A 11 -27.51 -22.26 10.40
N GLY A 12 -28.17 -21.92 9.28
CA GLY A 12 -29.43 -22.54 8.87
C GLY A 12 -29.54 -22.58 7.35
N SER A 13 -29.61 -23.80 6.82
CA SER A 13 -29.80 -24.23 5.42
C SER A 13 -28.55 -24.45 4.58
N ASP A 14 -28.44 -25.69 4.08
CA ASP A 14 -27.50 -26.22 3.08
C ASP A 14 -27.73 -25.56 1.69
N GLY A 15 -27.76 -24.23 1.65
CA GLY A 15 -27.92 -23.43 0.44
C GLY A 15 -26.57 -23.07 -0.19
N PHE A 16 -26.55 -23.04 -1.52
CA PHE A 16 -25.41 -22.58 -2.33
C PHE A 16 -25.04 -21.13 -1.96
N ARG A 17 -23.87 -20.93 -1.33
CA ARG A 17 -23.37 -19.60 -0.95
C ARG A 17 -22.51 -19.02 -2.08
N VAL A 18 -22.83 -17.81 -2.50
CA VAL A 18 -22.12 -17.09 -3.56
C VAL A 18 -21.22 -16.03 -2.92
N PHE A 19 -19.97 -15.91 -3.39
CA PHE A 19 -18.97 -15.01 -2.82
C PHE A 19 -18.52 -13.98 -3.84
N LEU A 20 -18.38 -12.71 -3.41
CA LEU A 20 -17.76 -11.64 -4.19
C LEU A 20 -16.28 -11.48 -3.81
N ALA A 21 -15.39 -11.75 -4.76
CA ALA A 21 -13.96 -11.58 -4.57
C ALA A 21 -13.52 -10.13 -4.87
N THR A 22 -12.38 -9.77 -4.33
CA THR A 22 -11.57 -8.64 -4.79
C THR A 22 -10.55 -9.11 -5.83
N PRO A 23 -9.96 -8.23 -6.65
CA PRO A 23 -8.86 -8.59 -7.56
C PRO A 23 -7.63 -9.15 -6.84
N PHE A 24 -7.58 -9.01 -5.51
CA PHE A 24 -6.51 -9.47 -4.64
C PHE A 24 -6.84 -10.79 -3.92
N GLY A 25 -8.03 -11.36 -4.15
CA GLY A 25 -8.43 -12.70 -3.70
C GLY A 25 -9.11 -12.77 -2.34
N TYR A 26 -9.44 -11.62 -1.73
CA TYR A 26 -10.23 -11.55 -0.50
C TYR A 26 -11.73 -11.49 -0.82
N GLU A 27 -12.54 -12.32 -0.17
CA GLU A 27 -13.99 -12.40 -0.33
C GLU A 27 -14.70 -11.87 0.93
N LYS A 28 -15.38 -10.71 0.84
CA LYS A 28 -16.07 -10.09 2.00
C LYS A 28 -17.52 -10.53 2.12
N ASP A 29 -18.22 -10.62 0.98
CA ASP A 29 -19.67 -10.71 0.97
C ASP A 29 -20.12 -12.10 0.54
N VAL A 30 -20.88 -12.74 1.43
CA VAL A 30 -21.77 -13.83 1.03
C VAL A 30 -23.04 -13.18 0.49
N LEU A 31 -23.28 -13.38 -0.80
CA LEU A 31 -24.46 -12.86 -1.47
C LEU A 31 -25.58 -13.89 -1.34
N ASP A 32 -26.66 -13.49 -0.68
CA ASP A 32 -27.93 -14.22 -0.70
C ASP A 32 -28.52 -14.15 -2.11
N PRO A 33 -28.82 -15.29 -2.77
CA PRO A 33 -29.56 -15.32 -4.03
C PRO A 33 -30.83 -14.45 -4.03
N ALA A 34 -31.53 -14.30 -2.90
CA ALA A 34 -32.72 -13.46 -2.79
C ALA A 34 -32.43 -11.96 -3.02
N ILE A 35 -31.19 -11.51 -2.80
CA ILE A 35 -30.77 -10.13 -3.13
C ILE A 35 -30.87 -9.89 -4.63
N TYR A 36 -30.71 -10.91 -5.48
CA TYR A 36 -30.78 -10.74 -6.93
C TYR A 36 -32.20 -10.48 -7.41
N ASP A 37 -33.20 -11.15 -6.83
CA ASP A 37 -34.62 -10.88 -7.15
C ASP A 37 -35.01 -9.47 -6.71
N GLN A 38 -34.63 -9.08 -5.49
CA GLN A 38 -34.85 -7.72 -5.01
C GLN A 38 -34.11 -6.67 -5.86
N ALA A 39 -32.84 -6.93 -6.17
CA ALA A 39 -32.04 -6.04 -7.01
C ALA A 39 -32.67 -5.92 -8.40
N LYS A 40 -33.14 -7.01 -9.00
CA LYS A 40 -33.85 -6.99 -10.28
C LYS A 40 -35.08 -6.09 -10.21
N ASP A 41 -35.94 -6.26 -9.21
CA ASP A 41 -37.15 -5.45 -9.07
C ASP A 41 -36.83 -3.96 -8.86
N GLU A 42 -35.86 -3.64 -8.01
CA GLU A 42 -35.44 -2.25 -7.77
C GLU A 42 -34.75 -1.63 -9.00
N LEU A 43 -33.96 -2.40 -9.74
CA LEU A 43 -33.35 -1.98 -10.99
C LEU A 43 -34.42 -1.75 -12.07
N GLU A 44 -35.40 -2.64 -12.19
CA GLU A 44 -36.50 -2.49 -13.14
C GLU A 44 -37.31 -1.24 -12.83
N LYS A 45 -37.66 -0.99 -11.56
CA LYS A 45 -38.31 0.26 -11.13
C LYS A 45 -37.48 1.49 -11.47
N ALA A 46 -36.18 1.47 -11.17
CA ALA A 46 -35.28 2.60 -11.47
C ALA A 46 -35.18 2.87 -12.99
N ILE A 47 -35.07 1.81 -13.80
CA ILE A 47 -35.04 1.91 -15.27
C ILE A 47 -36.37 2.43 -15.80
N GLN A 48 -37.50 1.86 -15.37
CA GLN A 48 -38.83 2.31 -15.81
C GLN A 48 -39.08 3.77 -15.45
N MET A 49 -38.71 4.20 -14.23
CA MET A 49 -38.82 5.59 -13.81
C MET A 49 -37.98 6.52 -14.69
N MET A 50 -36.78 6.10 -15.10
CA MET A 50 -35.94 6.89 -16.00
C MET A 50 -36.46 6.91 -17.44
N LEU A 51 -36.95 5.79 -17.97
CA LEU A 51 -37.57 5.72 -19.29
C LEU A 51 -38.87 6.54 -19.38
N ALA A 52 -39.56 6.71 -18.26
CA ALA A 52 -40.74 7.56 -18.14
C ALA A 52 -40.41 9.04 -17.91
N THR A 53 -39.14 9.38 -17.64
CA THR A 53 -38.67 10.77 -17.49
C THR A 53 -38.46 11.36 -18.88
N ASP A 54 -38.81 12.63 -19.09
CA ASP A 54 -38.49 13.35 -20.32
C ASP A 54 -36.97 13.43 -20.55
N GLU A 55 -36.56 13.47 -21.82
CA GLU A 55 -35.15 13.47 -22.21
C GLU A 55 -34.35 14.62 -21.56
N GLU A 56 -34.96 15.79 -21.38
CA GLU A 56 -34.31 16.98 -20.81
C GLU A 56 -34.05 16.84 -19.29
N SER A 57 -34.91 16.09 -18.60
CA SER A 57 -34.83 15.84 -17.15
C SER A 57 -33.96 14.64 -16.79
N PHE A 58 -33.53 13.82 -17.76
CA PHE A 58 -32.63 12.70 -17.49
C PHE A 58 -31.26 13.20 -16.99
N ARG A 59 -30.75 12.53 -15.95
CA ARG A 59 -29.42 12.79 -15.38
C ARG A 59 -28.74 11.46 -15.09
N LEU A 60 -27.65 11.17 -15.80
CA LEU A 60 -26.90 9.93 -15.65
C LEU A 60 -26.45 9.72 -14.20
N SER A 61 -25.92 10.76 -13.55
CA SER A 61 -25.48 10.70 -12.15
C SER A 61 -26.61 10.35 -11.16
N LYS A 62 -27.85 10.75 -11.44
CA LYS A 62 -29.03 10.38 -10.64
C LYS A 62 -29.37 8.91 -10.84
N PHE A 63 -29.35 8.44 -12.08
CA PHE A 63 -29.57 7.03 -12.41
C PHE A 63 -28.50 6.13 -11.80
N GLU A 64 -27.23 6.45 -12.01
CA GLU A 64 -26.11 5.71 -11.42
C GLU A 64 -26.26 5.58 -9.90
N ARG A 65 -26.62 6.66 -9.19
CA ARG A 65 -26.79 6.62 -7.73
C ARG A 65 -27.88 5.64 -7.28
N GLN A 66 -28.93 5.44 -8.07
CA GLN A 66 -30.03 4.53 -7.76
C GLN A 66 -29.65 3.06 -8.00
N VAL A 67 -28.91 2.79 -9.07
CA VAL A 67 -28.60 1.42 -9.49
C VAL A 67 -27.26 0.89 -8.97
N LYS A 68 -26.31 1.77 -8.67
CA LYS A 68 -24.91 1.41 -8.36
C LYS A 68 -24.80 0.51 -7.14
N SER A 69 -25.50 0.79 -6.05
CA SER A 69 -25.44 -0.03 -4.83
C SER A 69 -25.89 -1.48 -5.08
N TRP A 70 -26.89 -1.68 -5.93
CA TRP A 70 -27.38 -3.00 -6.33
C TRP A 70 -26.42 -3.69 -7.29
N LEU A 71 -25.99 -3.00 -8.35
CA LEU A 71 -25.11 -3.57 -9.38
C LEU A 71 -23.68 -3.87 -8.86
N GLN A 72 -23.21 -3.17 -7.83
CA GLN A 72 -21.93 -3.46 -7.17
C GLN A 72 -22.00 -4.70 -6.25
N ARG A 73 -23.20 -5.15 -5.89
CA ARG A 73 -23.41 -6.39 -5.13
C ARG A 73 -23.70 -7.58 -6.04
N ALA A 74 -24.06 -7.35 -7.31
CA ALA A 74 -24.30 -8.40 -8.28
C ALA A 74 -22.99 -8.82 -8.97
N LEU A 75 -22.76 -10.13 -9.04
CA LEU A 75 -21.62 -10.72 -9.75
C LEU A 75 -21.83 -10.74 -11.27
N ALA A 76 -20.77 -10.39 -12.01
CA ALA A 76 -20.77 -10.59 -13.46
C ALA A 76 -20.53 -12.06 -13.85
N ASP A 77 -19.74 -12.78 -13.05
CA ASP A 77 -19.46 -14.21 -13.19
C ASP A 77 -19.37 -14.84 -11.79
N THR A 78 -19.92 -16.03 -11.60
CA THR A 78 -19.90 -16.76 -10.31
C THR A 78 -18.66 -17.64 -10.15
N GLN A 79 -17.88 -17.85 -11.21
CA GLN A 79 -16.69 -18.70 -11.19
C GLN A 79 -15.53 -17.98 -10.53
N ARG A 80 -14.85 -18.66 -9.59
CA ARG A 80 -13.55 -18.20 -9.09
C ARG A 80 -12.46 -18.43 -10.16
N PRO A 81 -11.61 -17.44 -10.47
CA PRO A 81 -11.44 -16.13 -9.82
C PRO A 81 -12.10 -14.96 -10.61
N LEU A 82 -13.02 -15.24 -11.53
CA LEU A 82 -13.71 -14.23 -12.34
C LEU A 82 -14.79 -13.47 -11.57
N ASN A 83 -15.21 -14.02 -10.42
CA ASN A 83 -16.10 -13.41 -9.44
C ASN A 83 -15.50 -12.21 -8.69
N ASP A 84 -14.40 -11.63 -9.19
CA ASP A 84 -13.82 -10.38 -8.71
C ASP A 84 -14.42 -9.12 -9.39
N ILE A 85 -15.17 -9.33 -10.48
CA ILE A 85 -15.81 -8.29 -11.28
C ILE A 85 -17.32 -8.31 -11.02
N THR A 86 -17.89 -7.12 -10.76
CA THR A 86 -19.32 -6.94 -10.54
C THR A 86 -20.06 -6.59 -11.84
N VAL A 87 -21.38 -6.71 -11.86
CA VAL A 87 -22.21 -6.26 -13.00
C VAL A 87 -22.02 -4.75 -13.23
N TRP A 88 -21.84 -3.96 -12.16
CA TRP A 88 -21.50 -2.55 -12.27
C TRP A 88 -20.20 -2.30 -13.03
N ASP A 89 -19.16 -3.12 -12.79
CA ASP A 89 -17.85 -2.91 -13.41
C ASP A 89 -17.86 -3.23 -14.90
N VAL A 90 -18.50 -4.33 -15.31
CA VAL A 90 -18.71 -4.66 -16.73
C VAL A 90 -19.63 -3.65 -17.39
N GLY A 91 -20.75 -3.30 -16.74
CA GLY A 91 -21.74 -2.37 -17.26
C GLY A 91 -21.16 -0.98 -17.49
N HIS A 92 -20.43 -0.43 -16.52
CA HIS A 92 -19.78 0.86 -16.65
C HIS A 92 -18.70 0.86 -17.74
N SER A 93 -17.88 -0.19 -17.82
CA SER A 93 -16.86 -0.32 -18.87
C SER A 93 -17.51 -0.41 -20.25
N GLY A 94 -18.57 -1.22 -20.39
CA GLY A 94 -19.34 -1.34 -21.62
C GLY A 94 -20.00 -0.02 -22.02
N MET A 95 -20.60 0.69 -21.07
CA MET A 95 -21.19 2.01 -21.28
C MET A 95 -20.15 3.02 -21.79
N ALA A 96 -18.95 3.06 -21.18
CA ALA A 96 -17.90 3.98 -21.57
C ALA A 96 -17.50 3.81 -23.05
N PHE A 97 -17.29 2.56 -23.49
CA PHE A 97 -16.97 2.26 -24.89
C PHE A 97 -18.18 2.45 -25.81
N LEU A 98 -19.38 2.00 -25.42
CA LEU A 98 -20.58 2.14 -26.25
C LEU A 98 -20.87 3.61 -26.56
N LYS A 99 -20.81 4.46 -25.53
CA LYS A 99 -21.08 5.89 -25.64
C LYS A 99 -20.11 6.58 -26.59
N ALA A 100 -18.81 6.36 -26.42
CA ALA A 100 -17.81 6.85 -27.37
C ALA A 100 -18.05 6.27 -28.77
N GLY A 101 -18.46 4.99 -28.88
CA GLY A 101 -18.65 4.31 -30.15
C GLY A 101 -19.77 4.93 -30.98
N ILE A 102 -20.86 5.31 -30.31
CA ILE A 102 -22.00 6.01 -30.92
C ILE A 102 -21.55 7.34 -31.54
N TRP A 103 -20.69 8.11 -30.85
CA TRP A 103 -20.15 9.36 -31.39
C TRP A 103 -19.26 9.16 -32.62
N SER A 104 -18.40 8.13 -32.60
CA SER A 104 -17.60 7.75 -33.77
C SER A 104 -18.45 7.33 -34.97
N LEU A 105 -19.65 6.76 -34.75
CA LEU A 105 -20.60 6.43 -35.81
C LEU A 105 -21.36 7.65 -36.33
N HIS A 106 -21.81 8.52 -35.41
CA HIS A 106 -22.59 9.70 -35.74
C HIS A 106 -21.86 10.61 -36.72
N GLN A 107 -20.56 10.87 -36.51
CA GLN A 107 -19.75 11.66 -37.45
C GLN A 107 -19.60 11.01 -38.83
N LYS A 108 -19.70 9.68 -38.92
CA LYS A 108 -19.66 8.95 -40.20
C LYS A 108 -21.03 8.88 -40.88
N GLY A 109 -22.04 9.57 -40.34
CA GLY A 109 -23.40 9.61 -40.88
C GLY A 109 -24.17 8.29 -40.74
N SER A 110 -23.76 7.43 -39.78
CA SER A 110 -24.34 6.11 -39.61
C SER A 110 -24.87 5.88 -38.20
N THR A 111 -25.98 5.16 -38.11
CA THR A 111 -26.61 4.72 -36.85
C THR A 111 -26.84 3.20 -36.82
N SER A 112 -26.27 2.46 -37.78
CA SER A 112 -26.51 1.02 -37.93
C SER A 112 -25.70 0.18 -36.94
N HIS A 113 -26.38 -0.69 -36.19
CA HIS A 113 -25.73 -1.71 -35.34
C HIS A 113 -24.76 -2.61 -36.12
N GLN A 114 -25.08 -2.95 -37.38
CA GLN A 114 -24.18 -3.76 -38.22
C GLN A 114 -22.90 -3.00 -38.57
N GLU A 115 -22.96 -1.67 -38.66
CA GLU A 115 -21.77 -0.86 -38.86
C GLU A 115 -20.97 -0.68 -37.59
N LEU A 116 -21.62 -0.62 -36.41
CA LEU A 116 -20.91 -0.69 -35.12
C LEU A 116 -20.13 -2.00 -34.98
N GLU A 117 -20.73 -3.13 -35.39
CA GLU A 117 -20.11 -4.45 -35.34
C GLU A 117 -18.98 -4.61 -36.38
N LYS A 118 -19.15 -4.05 -37.59
CA LYS A 118 -18.15 -4.08 -38.67
C LYS A 118 -17.01 -3.09 -38.45
N GLN A 119 -17.25 -1.98 -37.76
CA GLN A 119 -16.19 -1.04 -37.41
C GLN A 119 -15.27 -1.68 -36.38
N LYS A 120 -13.98 -1.73 -36.70
CA LYS A 120 -12.93 -1.89 -35.69
C LYS A 120 -12.96 -0.61 -34.84
N ALA A 121 -13.85 -0.55 -33.84
CA ALA A 121 -14.01 0.62 -33.00
C ALA A 121 -12.70 0.86 -32.22
N TYR A 122 -12.18 2.06 -32.37
CA TYR A 122 -10.96 2.53 -31.72
C TYR A 122 -11.28 3.67 -30.78
N TRP A 123 -10.46 3.81 -29.75
CA TRP A 123 -10.72 4.71 -28.64
C TRP A 123 -9.53 5.62 -28.43
N ARG A 124 -9.80 6.88 -28.09
CA ARG A 124 -8.79 7.77 -27.51
C ARG A 124 -9.01 7.86 -26.02
N ILE A 125 -8.05 8.45 -25.32
CA ILE A 125 -8.20 8.81 -23.91
C ILE A 125 -8.14 10.32 -23.83
N LEU A 126 -9.05 10.89 -23.06
CA LEU A 126 -9.03 12.30 -22.68
C LEU A 126 -8.61 12.38 -21.22
N ARG A 127 -7.61 13.20 -20.91
CA ARG A 127 -7.23 13.55 -19.53
C ARG A 127 -7.60 14.99 -19.23
N TYR A 128 -8.09 15.23 -18.03
CA TYR A 128 -8.32 16.55 -17.49
C TYR A 128 -7.80 16.62 -16.07
N GLY A 129 -6.74 17.40 -15.84
CA GLY A 129 -6.05 17.35 -14.56
C GLY A 129 -4.89 18.33 -14.43
N LEU A 130 -4.26 18.31 -13.26
CA LEU A 130 -3.04 19.03 -12.94
C LEU A 130 -2.20 18.20 -11.97
N LYS A 131 -1.00 18.67 -11.61
CA LYS A 131 -0.20 18.05 -10.53
C LYS A 131 -0.85 18.30 -9.17
N GLY A 132 -1.84 17.48 -8.83
CA GLY A 132 -2.72 17.63 -7.67
C GLY A 132 -1.98 17.72 -6.35
N LEU A 133 -1.06 16.77 -6.13
CA LEU A 133 -0.21 16.76 -4.94
C LEU A 133 0.61 18.06 -4.82
N GLU A 134 1.19 18.55 -5.91
CA GLU A 134 1.98 19.78 -5.89
C GLU A 134 1.11 21.02 -5.61
N PHE A 135 -0.12 21.04 -6.13
CA PHE A 135 -1.10 22.09 -5.90
C PHE A 135 -1.60 22.11 -4.45
N LEU A 136 -1.87 20.95 -3.85
CA LEU A 136 -2.32 20.82 -2.47
C LEU A 136 -1.20 21.15 -1.46
N ASP A 137 0.04 20.76 -1.75
CA ASP A 137 1.24 21.05 -0.95
C ASP A 137 1.50 22.57 -0.79
N GLN A 138 1.07 23.41 -1.76
CA GLN A 138 1.17 24.87 -1.60
C GLN A 138 0.25 25.46 -0.50
N ALA A 139 -0.58 24.65 0.16
CA ALA A 139 -1.50 25.13 1.18
C ALA A 139 -0.77 25.73 2.39
N VAL A 140 -1.12 26.98 2.73
CA VAL A 140 -0.52 27.70 3.88
C VAL A 140 -1.14 27.25 5.20
N SER A 141 -2.39 26.79 5.18
CA SER A 141 -3.18 26.42 6.36
C SER A 141 -4.19 25.34 6.01
N VAL A 142 -4.76 24.65 7.01
CA VAL A 142 -5.77 23.59 6.77
C VAL A 142 -7.01 24.13 6.06
N PRO A 143 -7.56 25.32 6.41
CA PRO A 143 -8.65 25.91 5.63
C PRO A 143 -8.28 26.18 4.16
N ASP A 144 -7.03 26.56 3.88
CA ASP A 144 -6.55 26.72 2.50
C ASP A 144 -6.47 25.37 1.77
N LEU A 145 -5.96 24.33 2.44
CA LEU A 145 -5.91 22.98 1.88
C LEU A 145 -7.31 22.48 1.51
N ALA A 146 -8.27 22.64 2.43
CA ALA A 146 -9.66 22.28 2.22
C ALA A 146 -10.30 23.08 1.07
N ALA A 147 -9.97 24.37 0.94
CA ALA A 147 -10.42 25.20 -0.18
C ALA A 147 -9.86 24.74 -1.52
N ARG A 148 -8.55 24.42 -1.59
CA ARG A 148 -7.88 23.86 -2.77
C ARG A 148 -8.52 22.53 -3.19
N GLN A 149 -8.71 21.60 -2.25
CA GLN A 149 -9.39 20.32 -2.51
C GLN A 149 -10.81 20.51 -3.03
N CYS A 150 -11.58 21.40 -2.40
CA CYS A 150 -12.96 21.69 -2.79
C CYS A 150 -13.02 22.24 -4.21
N LEU A 151 -12.21 23.25 -4.52
CA LEU A 151 -12.18 23.86 -5.85
C LEU A 151 -11.74 22.86 -6.91
N LEU A 152 -10.70 22.08 -6.66
CA LEU A 152 -10.24 21.06 -7.61
C LEU A 152 -11.31 19.98 -7.83
N LYS A 153 -11.97 19.53 -6.76
CA LYS A 153 -13.08 18.58 -6.87
C LYS A 153 -14.21 19.17 -7.72
N ASN A 154 -14.60 20.42 -7.48
CA ASN A 154 -15.66 21.10 -8.21
C ASN A 154 -15.32 21.27 -9.70
N GLU A 155 -14.06 21.56 -10.05
CA GLU A 155 -13.58 21.61 -11.45
C GLU A 155 -13.77 20.26 -12.13
N LEU A 156 -13.28 19.18 -11.51
CA LEU A 156 -13.35 17.83 -12.07
C LEU A 156 -14.79 17.32 -12.15
N ASP A 157 -15.63 17.62 -11.14
CA ASP A 157 -17.06 17.28 -11.15
C ASP A 157 -17.82 18.03 -12.25
N ALA A 158 -17.47 19.31 -12.50
CA ALA A 158 -18.03 20.08 -13.60
C ALA A 158 -17.65 19.50 -14.97
N MET A 159 -16.38 19.15 -15.16
CA MET A 159 -15.92 18.50 -16.40
C MET A 159 -16.60 17.14 -16.60
N LYS A 160 -16.72 16.33 -15.54
CA LYS A 160 -17.44 15.07 -15.60
C LYS A 160 -18.88 15.27 -16.04
N ARG A 161 -19.62 16.17 -15.38
CA ARG A 161 -21.01 16.48 -15.73
C ARG A 161 -21.15 16.92 -17.18
N PHE A 162 -20.24 17.78 -17.64
CA PHE A 162 -20.23 18.25 -19.01
C PHE A 162 -20.03 17.11 -20.02
N LEU A 163 -18.98 16.30 -19.85
CA LEU A 163 -18.68 15.20 -20.76
C LEU A 163 -19.64 14.02 -20.65
N GLU A 164 -20.30 13.86 -19.50
CA GLU A 164 -21.18 12.71 -19.25
C GLU A 164 -22.65 12.98 -19.52
N GLU A 165 -23.15 14.18 -19.22
CA GLU A 165 -24.58 14.52 -19.24
C GLU A 165 -24.92 15.63 -20.24
N GLU A 166 -24.17 16.73 -20.26
CA GLU A 166 -24.52 17.91 -21.07
C GLU A 166 -24.12 17.75 -22.54
N TYR A 167 -22.94 17.19 -22.77
CA TYR A 167 -22.41 16.80 -24.05
C TYR A 167 -21.87 15.38 -23.92
N PRO A 168 -22.74 14.36 -23.98
CA PRO A 168 -22.45 12.99 -23.55
C PRO A 168 -21.51 12.26 -24.51
N VAL A 169 -20.27 12.72 -24.63
CA VAL A 169 -19.22 12.25 -25.55
C VAL A 169 -18.25 11.26 -24.91
N ALA A 170 -18.06 11.36 -23.59
CA ALA A 170 -17.06 10.58 -22.87
C ALA A 170 -17.60 10.05 -21.54
N THR A 171 -16.87 9.13 -20.92
CA THR A 171 -17.18 8.58 -19.59
C THR A 171 -15.91 8.52 -18.75
N GLU A 172 -15.99 8.99 -17.50
CA GLU A 172 -14.90 8.99 -16.54
C GLU A 172 -14.61 7.55 -16.10
N VAL A 173 -13.39 7.09 -16.33
CA VAL A 173 -12.98 5.70 -16.05
C VAL A 173 -11.94 5.60 -14.93
N TYR A 174 -11.25 6.70 -14.66
CA TYR A 174 -10.32 6.83 -13.55
C TYR A 174 -10.36 8.25 -13.02
N ARG A 175 -10.14 8.38 -11.71
CA ARG A 175 -9.93 9.65 -11.03
C ARG A 175 -9.00 9.48 -9.86
N ASP A 176 -8.18 10.47 -9.60
CA ASP A 176 -7.32 10.60 -8.42
C ASP A 176 -7.20 12.08 -8.00
N GLU A 177 -6.20 12.42 -7.20
CA GLU A 177 -5.90 13.80 -6.83
C GLU A 177 -5.37 14.64 -8.00
N ASN A 178 -4.81 14.02 -9.04
CA ASN A 178 -4.21 14.70 -10.17
C ASN A 178 -5.23 14.99 -11.27
N GLY A 179 -6.28 14.18 -11.40
CA GLY A 179 -7.36 14.50 -12.33
C GLY A 179 -8.24 13.32 -12.69
N SER A 180 -8.92 13.45 -13.81
CA SER A 180 -9.83 12.46 -14.36
C SER A 180 -9.38 12.01 -15.75
N LEU A 181 -9.54 10.72 -16.02
CA LEU A 181 -9.32 10.12 -17.34
C LEU A 181 -10.65 9.60 -17.88
N TYR A 182 -10.87 9.80 -19.18
CA TYR A 182 -12.10 9.48 -19.86
C TYR A 182 -11.84 8.62 -21.10
N VAL A 183 -12.70 7.64 -21.34
CA VAL A 183 -12.75 6.96 -22.64
C VAL A 183 -13.41 7.90 -23.63
N PHE A 184 -12.72 8.16 -24.73
CA PHE A 184 -13.03 9.21 -25.69
C PHE A 184 -13.14 8.62 -27.11
N PRO A 185 -14.05 9.09 -27.98
CA PRO A 185 -14.16 8.58 -29.34
C PRO A 185 -12.95 8.96 -30.21
N ASP A 186 -12.63 8.14 -31.22
CA ASP A 186 -11.59 8.46 -32.20
C ASP A 186 -12.11 9.48 -33.24
N LEU A 187 -12.15 10.76 -32.84
CA LEU A 187 -12.64 11.88 -33.65
C LEU A 187 -11.54 12.92 -33.86
N ASP A 188 -11.63 13.66 -34.97
CA ASP A 188 -10.84 14.88 -35.17
C ASP A 188 -11.43 16.01 -34.30
N TRP A 189 -10.84 16.16 -33.11
CA TRP A 189 -11.45 16.89 -32.00
C TRP A 189 -11.18 18.41 -32.02
N GLN A 190 -10.33 18.91 -32.93
CA GLN A 190 -9.82 20.29 -32.83
C GLN A 190 -10.82 21.39 -33.25
N SER A 191 -11.83 21.09 -34.07
CA SER A 191 -12.77 22.10 -34.61
C SER A 191 -14.08 22.24 -33.82
N GLU A 192 -14.66 21.15 -33.31
CA GLU A 192 -15.96 21.14 -32.60
C GLU A 192 -15.82 21.47 -31.09
N TRP A 193 -14.63 21.23 -30.50
CA TRP A 193 -14.38 21.36 -29.07
C TRP A 193 -14.25 22.80 -28.58
N TRP A 194 -13.73 23.73 -29.39
CA TRP A 194 -13.49 25.11 -28.93
C TRP A 194 -14.78 25.74 -28.43
N THR A 195 -15.87 25.59 -29.17
CA THR A 195 -17.19 26.12 -28.82
C THR A 195 -17.73 25.50 -27.51
N ALA A 196 -17.52 24.21 -27.30
CA ALA A 196 -18.02 23.47 -26.14
C ALA A 196 -17.19 23.73 -24.87
N LYS A 197 -15.86 23.91 -25.00
CA LYS A 197 -14.95 24.29 -23.89
C LYS A 197 -15.26 25.71 -23.38
N THR A 198 -15.58 26.67 -24.24
CA THR A 198 -16.00 28.02 -23.81
C THR A 198 -17.26 27.96 -22.96
N HIS A 199 -18.23 27.13 -23.34
CA HIS A 199 -19.46 26.96 -22.56
C HIS A 199 -19.23 26.37 -21.16
N LEU A 200 -18.23 25.49 -20.98
CA LEU A 200 -17.84 24.99 -19.66
C LEU A 200 -17.21 26.09 -18.79
N ASP A 201 -16.33 26.88 -19.39
CA ASP A 201 -15.64 28.00 -18.72
C ASP A 201 -16.61 29.10 -18.30
N ASP A 202 -17.71 29.33 -19.04
CA ASP A 202 -18.67 30.40 -18.78
C ASP A 202 -19.78 30.03 -17.78
N LYS A 203 -20.03 28.72 -17.53
CA LYS A 203 -21.11 28.31 -16.65
C LYS A 203 -20.85 28.68 -15.17
N PRO A 204 -21.83 29.29 -14.47
CA PRO A 204 -21.70 29.59 -13.05
C PRO A 204 -21.72 28.30 -12.23
N ARG A 205 -20.90 28.25 -11.17
CA ARG A 205 -20.90 27.12 -10.24
C ARG A 205 -21.85 27.39 -9.09
N GLN A 206 -22.75 26.45 -8.84
CA GLN A 206 -23.60 26.49 -7.67
C GLN A 206 -23.02 25.54 -6.61
N ASP A 207 -21.98 25.99 -5.93
CA ASP A 207 -21.45 25.31 -4.74
C ASP A 207 -21.54 26.25 -3.52
N PRO A 208 -22.36 25.91 -2.50
CA PRO A 208 -22.52 26.74 -1.30
C PRO A 208 -21.22 26.93 -0.52
N VAL A 209 -20.28 25.98 -0.62
CA VAL A 209 -19.01 26.01 0.13
C VAL A 209 -18.00 26.93 -0.55
N SER A 210 -17.85 26.84 -1.88
CA SER A 210 -16.97 27.74 -2.63
C SER A 210 -17.59 29.11 -2.92
N GLY A 211 -18.90 29.28 -2.68
CA GLY A 211 -19.63 30.50 -3.03
C GLY A 211 -19.67 30.75 -4.54
N GLY A 212 -19.53 29.70 -5.35
CA GLY A 212 -19.50 29.79 -6.81
C GLY A 212 -18.15 30.18 -7.43
N LEU A 213 -17.12 30.40 -6.61
CA LEU A 213 -15.75 30.66 -7.08
C LEU A 213 -15.17 29.47 -7.85
N LYS A 214 -14.39 29.75 -8.90
CA LYS A 214 -13.68 28.75 -9.72
C LYS A 214 -12.19 28.69 -9.37
N LEU A 215 -11.55 27.56 -9.64
CA LEU A 215 -10.11 27.35 -9.38
C LEU A 215 -9.27 28.31 -10.23
N ALA A 216 -9.66 28.47 -11.50
CA ALA A 216 -9.05 29.39 -12.45
C ALA A 216 -9.05 30.84 -11.95
N ASP A 217 -10.20 31.31 -11.45
CA ASP A 217 -10.31 32.66 -10.92
C ASP A 217 -9.41 32.79 -9.71
N VAL A 218 -9.57 31.93 -8.69
CA VAL A 218 -8.91 32.11 -7.40
C VAL A 218 -7.39 31.95 -7.49
N TYR A 219 -6.91 30.86 -8.09
CA TYR A 219 -5.50 30.48 -8.09
C TYR A 219 -4.80 30.72 -9.44
N GLY A 220 -5.49 31.20 -10.47
CA GLY A 220 -4.88 31.47 -11.77
C GLY A 220 -4.43 30.22 -12.52
N LEU A 221 -4.97 29.05 -12.15
CA LEU A 221 -4.62 27.75 -12.71
C LEU A 221 -5.86 27.09 -13.33
N LYS A 222 -5.72 26.51 -14.51
CA LYS A 222 -6.74 25.66 -15.13
C LYS A 222 -6.17 24.25 -15.24
N PRO A 223 -6.92 23.20 -14.87
CA PRO A 223 -6.51 21.84 -15.20
C PRO A 223 -6.28 21.74 -16.71
N HIS A 224 -5.17 21.09 -17.08
CA HIS A 224 -4.81 20.85 -18.47
C HIS A 224 -5.70 19.76 -19.05
N LEU A 225 -6.09 19.97 -20.28
CA LEU A 225 -6.88 19.05 -21.06
C LEU A 225 -6.05 18.51 -22.21
N GLU A 226 -5.99 17.20 -22.33
CA GLU A 226 -5.28 16.55 -23.43
C GLU A 226 -6.03 15.31 -23.91
N VAL A 227 -6.00 15.08 -25.22
CA VAL A 227 -6.50 13.86 -25.85
C VAL A 227 -5.32 13.16 -26.52
N THR A 228 -5.28 11.83 -26.45
CA THR A 228 -4.22 11.06 -27.08
C THR A 228 -4.13 11.34 -28.59
N PRO A 229 -2.92 11.38 -29.16
CA PRO A 229 -2.74 11.70 -30.58
C PRO A 229 -3.25 10.58 -31.49
N GLY A 230 -3.18 9.33 -31.03
CA GLY A 230 -3.58 8.15 -31.78
C GLY A 230 -4.66 7.32 -31.07
N PRO A 231 -5.25 6.36 -31.80
CA PRO A 231 -6.23 5.42 -31.27
C PRO A 231 -5.61 4.25 -30.48
N TYR A 232 -6.43 3.67 -29.61
CA TYR A 232 -6.12 2.49 -28.78
C TYR A 232 -7.20 1.42 -28.95
N TYR A 233 -6.79 0.18 -28.70
CA TYR A 233 -7.67 -0.98 -28.68
C TYR A 233 -8.10 -1.35 -27.25
N HIS A 234 -9.34 -1.80 -27.10
CA HIS A 234 -9.93 -2.12 -25.79
C HIS A 234 -9.53 -3.49 -25.23
N ARG A 235 -8.96 -4.40 -26.05
CA ARG A 235 -8.53 -5.72 -25.58
C ARG A 235 -7.02 -5.76 -25.37
N PRO A 236 -6.56 -6.42 -24.30
CA PRO A 236 -5.15 -6.79 -24.16
C PRO A 236 -4.84 -7.84 -25.25
N ASN A 237 -3.78 -7.60 -26.03
CA ASN A 237 -3.34 -8.26 -27.28
C ASN A 237 -3.61 -7.42 -28.53
N ARG A 238 -2.58 -7.32 -29.39
CA ARG A 238 -2.52 -6.52 -30.63
C ARG A 238 -3.89 -6.47 -31.32
N GLY A 239 -4.36 -5.25 -31.63
CA GLY A 239 -5.63 -5.06 -32.33
C GLY A 239 -5.69 -5.85 -33.65
N PRO A 240 -6.86 -5.99 -34.28
CA PRO A 240 -7.04 -6.77 -35.51
C PRO A 240 -6.28 -6.24 -36.75
N GLN A 241 -5.36 -5.27 -36.58
CA GLN A 241 -4.39 -4.78 -37.58
C GLN A 241 -2.93 -4.99 -37.14
N GLY A 242 -2.66 -5.66 -36.00
CA GLY A 242 -1.32 -5.99 -35.53
C GLY A 242 -0.59 -4.89 -34.74
N ASP A 243 -0.95 -3.62 -34.90
CA ASP A 243 -0.09 -2.49 -34.46
C ASP A 243 -0.70 -1.51 -33.43
N LEU A 244 -1.98 -1.67 -33.05
CA LEU A 244 -2.59 -0.72 -32.09
C LEU A 244 -2.32 -1.09 -30.62
N PRO A 245 -1.90 -0.12 -29.79
CA PRO A 245 -1.64 -0.32 -28.37
C PRO A 245 -2.93 -0.52 -27.57
N TYR A 246 -2.80 -1.18 -26.41
CA TYR A 246 -3.90 -1.40 -25.49
C TYR A 246 -4.19 -0.12 -24.67
N ILE A 247 -5.48 0.23 -24.54
CA ILE A 247 -5.92 1.45 -23.85
C ILE A 247 -5.49 1.48 -22.37
N GLY A 248 -5.49 0.34 -21.68
CA GLY A 248 -5.10 0.27 -20.27
C GLY A 248 -3.62 0.56 -20.04
N THR A 249 -2.75 0.29 -21.02
CA THR A 249 -1.33 0.66 -20.95
C THR A 249 -1.18 2.17 -20.89
N GLN A 250 -1.85 2.90 -21.78
CA GLN A 250 -1.77 4.36 -21.81
C GLN A 250 -2.38 5.02 -20.58
N ILE A 251 -3.47 4.46 -20.04
CA ILE A 251 -4.05 4.96 -18.79
C ILE A 251 -3.04 4.86 -17.65
N ARG A 252 -2.33 3.72 -17.52
CA ARG A 252 -1.29 3.57 -16.49
C ARG A 252 -0.17 4.60 -16.65
N GLU A 253 0.32 4.81 -17.87
CA GLU A 253 1.35 5.82 -18.15
C GLU A 253 0.90 7.22 -17.71
N TRP A 254 -0.31 7.63 -18.07
CA TRP A 254 -0.86 8.95 -17.72
C TRP A 254 -1.17 9.13 -16.23
N ILE A 255 -1.43 8.05 -15.49
CA ILE A 255 -1.53 8.09 -14.03
C ILE A 255 -0.17 8.40 -13.40
N THR A 256 0.91 7.81 -13.94
CA THR A 256 2.27 8.04 -13.44
C THR A 256 2.89 9.37 -13.87
N ASP A 257 2.35 9.99 -14.94
CA ASP A 257 2.79 11.27 -15.48
C ASP A 257 1.64 12.31 -15.51
N PRO A 258 1.30 12.89 -14.35
CA PRO A 258 0.20 13.86 -14.27
C PRO A 258 0.56 15.18 -14.99
N PRO A 259 -0.40 15.78 -15.72
CA PRO A 259 -0.15 16.97 -16.52
C PRO A 259 0.09 18.21 -15.66
N THR A 260 0.79 19.21 -16.21
CA THR A 260 0.96 20.52 -15.55
C THR A 260 -0.22 21.42 -15.86
N ALA A 261 -0.70 22.20 -14.90
CA ALA A 261 -1.83 23.13 -15.09
C ALA A 261 -1.53 24.20 -16.16
N GLU A 262 -2.57 24.63 -16.88
CA GLU A 262 -2.58 25.80 -17.75
C GLU A 262 -2.66 27.08 -16.91
N VAL A 263 -1.94 28.14 -17.30
CA VAL A 263 -2.00 29.43 -16.61
C VAL A 263 -3.20 30.23 -17.10
N HIS A 264 -4.08 30.65 -16.18
CA HIS A 264 -5.21 31.52 -16.49
C HIS A 264 -4.83 32.99 -16.31
N LEU A 265 -4.28 33.60 -17.38
CA LEU A 265 -3.75 34.97 -17.36
C LEU A 265 -4.76 36.03 -16.91
N ALA A 266 -6.06 35.84 -17.18
CA ALA A 266 -7.09 36.81 -16.79
C ALA A 266 -7.21 36.97 -15.27
N ALA A 267 -6.90 35.93 -14.48
CA ALA A 267 -6.87 36.03 -13.02
C ALA A 267 -5.77 36.98 -12.50
N PHE A 268 -4.71 37.21 -13.30
CA PHE A 268 -3.60 38.10 -12.97
C PHE A 268 -3.80 39.53 -13.51
N ALA A 269 -4.83 39.76 -14.34
CA ALA A 269 -5.17 41.09 -14.83
C ALA A 269 -5.83 41.88 -13.68
N THR A 270 -5.02 42.51 -12.83
CA THR A 270 -5.52 43.31 -11.71
C THR A 270 -6.50 44.39 -12.19
N THR A 271 -7.74 44.31 -11.75
CA THR A 271 -8.76 45.36 -11.79
C THR A 271 -8.31 46.54 -10.92
N GLY A 272 -7.51 47.43 -11.50
CA GLY A 272 -7.25 48.78 -10.99
C GLY A 272 -6.25 48.98 -9.83
N GLN A 273 -5.94 47.97 -9.00
CA GLN A 273 -4.98 48.12 -7.89
C GLN A 273 -3.63 47.44 -8.19
N LYS A 274 -2.64 48.22 -8.63
CA LYS A 274 -1.27 47.75 -8.97
C LYS A 274 -0.25 47.86 -7.83
N GLN A 275 -0.64 48.41 -6.68
CA GLN A 275 0.25 48.58 -5.53
C GLN A 275 -0.30 47.80 -4.32
N GLY A 276 0.51 46.91 -3.75
CA GLY A 276 0.16 46.13 -2.57
C GLY A 276 0.89 44.79 -2.49
N GLU A 277 0.90 44.20 -1.30
CA GLU A 277 1.43 42.85 -1.08
C GLU A 277 0.48 41.79 -1.65
N LEU A 278 1.04 40.73 -2.25
CA LEU A 278 0.27 39.59 -2.72
C LEU A 278 -0.35 38.83 -1.54
N CYS A 279 -1.58 38.36 -1.74
CA CYS A 279 -2.28 37.50 -0.81
C CYS A 279 -1.48 36.20 -0.64
N PRO A 280 -1.08 35.84 0.60
CA PRO A 280 -0.21 34.69 0.85
C PRO A 280 -0.86 33.35 0.51
N TYR A 281 -2.20 33.32 0.39
CA TYR A 281 -2.96 32.10 0.13
C TYR A 281 -3.07 31.76 -1.36
N CYS A 282 -3.50 32.72 -2.19
CA CYS A 282 -3.61 32.48 -3.63
C CYS A 282 -2.32 32.81 -4.39
N GLY A 283 -1.53 33.77 -3.94
CA GLY A 283 -0.35 34.27 -4.67
C GLY A 283 -0.67 35.03 -5.96
N VAL A 284 -1.95 35.25 -6.27
CA VAL A 284 -2.41 35.87 -7.54
C VAL A 284 -2.80 37.33 -7.37
N ARG A 285 -3.58 37.64 -6.31
CA ARG A 285 -4.14 38.97 -6.07
C ARG A 285 -3.49 39.64 -4.87
N ILE A 286 -3.58 40.96 -4.80
CA ILE A 286 -3.18 41.71 -3.60
C ILE A 286 -4.18 41.54 -2.44
N ILE A 287 -3.72 41.84 -1.22
CA ILE A 287 -4.57 41.88 -0.02
C ILE A 287 -5.74 42.87 -0.19
N GLY A 288 -6.95 42.44 0.14
CA GLY A 288 -8.19 43.22 -0.02
C GLY A 288 -8.71 43.36 -1.45
N GLY A 289 -8.06 42.76 -2.44
CA GLY A 289 -8.50 42.78 -3.84
C GLY A 289 -9.49 41.67 -4.21
N GLY A 290 -10.16 41.80 -5.36
CA GLY A 290 -11.07 40.79 -5.92
C GLY A 290 -12.46 40.76 -5.29
N ALA A 291 -12.94 41.91 -4.81
CA ALA A 291 -14.24 42.02 -4.17
C ALA A 291 -15.39 41.76 -5.17
N GLU A 292 -15.20 42.15 -6.43
CA GLU A 292 -16.08 41.93 -7.58
C GLU A 292 -16.36 40.46 -7.91
N LEU A 293 -15.56 39.53 -7.36
CA LEU A 293 -15.77 38.09 -7.52
C LEU A 293 -16.62 37.49 -6.40
N VAL A 294 -16.98 38.27 -5.38
CA VAL A 294 -17.60 37.77 -4.14
C VAL A 294 -18.97 38.38 -3.87
N SER A 295 -19.20 39.64 -4.22
CA SER A 295 -20.50 40.31 -4.09
C SER A 295 -20.67 41.35 -5.19
N ASP A 296 -21.91 41.58 -5.60
CA ASP A 296 -22.30 42.63 -6.55
C ASP A 296 -22.74 43.93 -5.83
N GLY A 297 -22.90 43.91 -4.50
CA GLY A 297 -23.40 45.04 -3.72
C GLY A 297 -22.30 46.01 -3.25
N ALA A 298 -22.38 47.29 -3.61
CA ALA A 298 -21.36 48.31 -3.29
C ALA A 298 -21.00 48.43 -1.79
N VAL A 299 -21.99 48.33 -0.89
CA VAL A 299 -21.77 48.43 0.57
C VAL A 299 -21.11 47.15 1.11
N GLU A 300 -21.53 45.98 0.62
CA GLU A 300 -20.93 44.71 1.00
C GLU A 300 -19.49 44.60 0.50
N LEU A 301 -19.22 45.05 -0.73
CA LEU A 301 -17.89 45.10 -1.33
C LEU A 301 -16.89 45.88 -0.45
N GLN A 302 -17.30 47.04 0.07
CA GLN A 302 -16.45 47.86 0.93
C GLN A 302 -16.19 47.17 2.28
N ARG A 303 -17.24 46.66 2.93
CA ARG A 303 -17.11 45.90 4.19
C ARG A 303 -16.18 44.70 4.04
N TYR A 304 -16.35 43.94 2.96
CA TYR A 304 -15.59 42.73 2.68
C TYR A 304 -14.12 43.03 2.39
N SER A 305 -13.86 44.11 1.66
CA SER A 305 -12.51 44.59 1.37
C SER A 305 -11.78 45.04 2.64
N GLU A 306 -12.46 45.77 3.53
CA GLU A 306 -11.91 46.19 4.81
C GLU A 306 -11.58 44.99 5.71
N GLN A 307 -12.52 44.05 5.86
CA GLN A 307 -12.30 42.81 6.61
C GLN A 307 -11.15 41.98 6.03
N SER A 308 -11.07 41.87 4.70
CA SER A 308 -10.00 41.16 3.99
C SER A 308 -8.62 41.81 4.22
N ARG A 309 -8.55 43.16 4.25
CA ARG A 309 -7.31 43.89 4.59
C ARG A 309 -6.90 43.66 6.04
N GLN A 310 -7.84 43.69 6.97
CA GLN A 310 -7.57 43.41 8.38
C GLN A 310 -7.03 41.99 8.60
N LEU A 311 -7.53 41.03 7.82
CA LEU A 311 -7.10 39.63 7.86
C LEU A 311 -5.91 39.30 6.94
N LYS A 312 -5.33 40.30 6.26
CA LYS A 312 -4.20 40.16 5.33
C LYS A 312 -4.42 39.10 4.23
N MET A 313 -5.61 39.08 3.63
CA MET A 313 -5.96 38.20 2.51
C MET A 313 -6.77 38.92 1.44
N CYS A 314 -6.93 38.32 0.26
CA CYS A 314 -7.84 38.83 -0.77
C CYS A 314 -9.29 38.38 -0.50
N CYS A 315 -10.26 39.09 -1.08
CA CYS A 315 -11.68 38.83 -0.87
C CYS A 315 -12.09 37.38 -1.25
N PRO A 316 -11.68 36.82 -2.41
CA PRO A 316 -12.04 35.43 -2.74
C PRO A 316 -11.49 34.42 -1.73
N CYS A 317 -10.29 34.66 -1.18
CA CYS A 317 -9.71 33.79 -0.16
C CYS A 317 -10.46 33.89 1.18
N LEU A 318 -10.96 35.07 1.56
CA LEU A 318 -11.80 35.21 2.76
C LEU A 318 -13.09 34.40 2.60
N LYS A 319 -13.76 34.53 1.46
CA LYS A 319 -15.04 33.84 1.16
C LYS A 319 -14.94 32.33 1.27
N LEU A 320 -13.89 31.76 0.69
CA LEU A 320 -13.64 30.31 0.76
C LEU A 320 -13.50 29.84 2.21
N ARG A 321 -12.85 30.61 3.08
CA ARG A 321 -12.58 30.22 4.48
C ARG A 321 -13.82 30.34 5.37
N GLU A 322 -14.61 31.40 5.18
CA GLU A 322 -15.90 31.56 5.85
C GLU A 322 -16.82 30.37 5.58
N GLY A 323 -16.90 29.93 4.31
CA GLY A 323 -17.68 28.74 3.94
C GLY A 323 -17.22 27.44 4.61
N ARG A 324 -15.91 27.28 4.87
CA ARG A 324 -15.36 26.08 5.54
C ARG A 324 -15.65 26.06 7.03
N ALA A 325 -15.49 27.19 7.70
CA ALA A 325 -15.83 27.27 9.11
C ALA A 325 -17.34 27.06 9.33
N ALA A 326 -18.18 27.57 8.41
CA ALA A 326 -19.61 27.30 8.42
C ALA A 326 -19.95 25.82 8.25
N ASP A 327 -19.31 25.11 7.31
CA ASP A 327 -19.47 23.66 7.14
C ASP A 327 -19.03 22.90 8.41
N TRP A 328 -17.94 23.33 9.05
CA TRP A 328 -17.49 22.75 10.32
C TRP A 328 -18.53 22.94 11.42
N VAL A 329 -18.99 24.16 11.69
CA VAL A 329 -20.04 24.45 12.70
C VAL A 329 -21.28 23.61 12.42
N LYS A 330 -21.74 23.57 11.16
CA LYS A 330 -22.93 22.79 10.75
C LYS A 330 -22.76 21.28 10.98
N ARG A 331 -21.58 20.72 10.71
CA ARG A 331 -21.29 19.29 10.93
C ARG A 331 -21.23 18.95 12.41
N ILE A 332 -20.60 19.81 13.22
CA ILE A 332 -20.60 19.65 14.68
C ILE A 332 -22.03 19.71 15.20
N ALA A 333 -22.81 20.69 14.74
CA ALA A 333 -24.23 20.81 15.06
C ALA A 333 -25.07 19.58 14.64
N GLY A 334 -24.68 18.93 13.53
CA GLY A 334 -25.27 17.70 13.01
C GLY A 334 -24.83 16.41 13.69
N GLY A 335 -23.82 16.47 14.58
CA GLY A 335 -23.32 15.32 15.35
C GLY A 335 -22.05 14.64 14.81
N ASP A 336 -21.38 15.20 13.80
CA ASP A 336 -20.11 14.67 13.27
C ASP A 336 -18.91 15.12 14.13
N LYS A 337 -18.57 14.33 15.15
CA LYS A 337 -17.54 14.70 16.13
C LYS A 337 -16.11 14.54 15.63
N ALA A 338 -15.81 13.58 14.75
CA ALA A 338 -14.43 13.36 14.26
C ALA A 338 -13.95 14.47 13.31
N TYR A 339 -14.89 15.15 12.64
CA TYR A 339 -14.54 16.17 11.67
C TYR A 339 -13.89 17.38 12.34
N THR A 340 -12.71 17.77 11.86
CA THR A 340 -12.04 19.00 12.28
C THR A 340 -11.29 19.61 11.11
N ILE A 341 -11.06 20.91 11.19
CA ILE A 341 -10.19 21.67 10.29
C ILE A 341 -9.09 22.41 11.07
N TRP A 342 -8.89 22.07 12.35
CA TRP A 342 -8.03 22.80 13.28
C TRP A 342 -6.82 21.96 13.70
N LEU A 343 -5.61 22.42 13.40
CA LEU A 343 -4.38 21.69 13.77
C LEU A 343 -4.19 21.58 15.28
N ASN A 344 -4.64 22.60 16.03
CA ASN A 344 -4.53 22.55 17.48
C ASN A 344 -5.42 21.50 18.13
N GLU A 345 -6.55 21.19 17.49
CA GLU A 345 -7.44 20.12 17.92
C GLU A 345 -6.86 18.74 17.61
N VAL A 346 -6.21 18.58 16.46
CA VAL A 346 -5.54 17.33 16.06
C VAL A 346 -4.27 17.08 16.87
N ALA A 347 -3.60 18.12 17.35
CA ALA A 347 -2.38 17.96 18.13
C ALA A 347 -2.62 17.13 19.40
N ASP A 348 -1.66 16.27 19.75
CA ASP A 348 -1.69 15.49 20.99
C ASP A 348 -1.40 16.35 22.23
N VAL A 349 -1.39 15.72 23.39
CA VAL A 349 -1.11 16.37 24.69
C VAL A 349 0.29 17.00 24.77
N ASN A 350 1.20 16.66 23.86
CA ASN A 350 2.55 17.23 23.76
C ASN A 350 2.64 18.35 22.72
N GLY A 351 1.52 18.75 22.11
CA GLY A 351 1.48 19.76 21.05
C GLY A 351 2.07 19.26 19.73
N ARG A 352 2.04 17.94 19.50
CA ARG A 352 2.59 17.27 18.33
C ARG A 352 1.51 16.61 17.51
N LEU A 353 1.69 16.62 16.20
CA LEU A 353 0.82 15.95 15.24
C LEU A 353 1.65 15.06 14.32
N ALA A 354 0.98 14.18 13.60
CA ALA A 354 1.59 13.31 12.62
C ALA A 354 0.79 13.33 11.32
N LEU A 355 1.49 13.51 10.21
CA LEU A 355 0.98 13.21 8.88
C LEU A 355 1.33 11.76 8.56
N VAL A 356 0.33 10.88 8.54
CA VAL A 356 0.48 9.51 8.05
C VAL A 356 0.23 9.51 6.56
N VAL A 357 1.19 8.96 5.81
CA VAL A 357 1.11 8.82 4.35
C VAL A 357 1.16 7.35 3.96
N GLY A 358 0.45 7.01 2.88
CA GLY A 358 0.42 5.67 2.32
C GLY A 358 0.44 5.69 0.80
N ARG A 359 1.17 4.75 0.20
CA ARG A 359 1.22 4.52 -1.25
C ARG A 359 1.11 3.05 -1.58
N TRP A 360 0.29 2.74 -2.59
CA TRP A 360 0.29 1.47 -3.29
C TRP A 360 1.14 1.54 -4.55
N ASP A 361 1.88 0.48 -4.85
CA ASP A 361 2.49 0.27 -6.17
C ASP A 361 1.53 -0.52 -7.08
N VAL A 362 0.39 0.10 -7.38
CA VAL A 362 -0.69 -0.52 -8.16
C VAL A 362 -0.22 -0.85 -9.58
N GLU A 363 0.62 -0.01 -10.16
CA GLU A 363 1.17 -0.20 -11.49
C GLU A 363 1.99 -1.48 -11.58
N GLN A 364 2.88 -1.71 -10.60
CA GLN A 364 3.67 -2.94 -10.54
C GLN A 364 2.76 -4.17 -10.36
N PHE A 365 1.69 -4.05 -9.57
CA PHE A 365 0.71 -5.12 -9.43
C PHE A 365 -0.01 -5.42 -10.75
N MET A 366 -0.44 -4.39 -11.49
CA MET A 366 -1.13 -4.54 -12.77
C MET A 366 -0.28 -5.26 -13.82
N GLU A 367 1.02 -4.94 -13.91
CA GLU A 367 1.98 -5.68 -14.76
C GLU A 367 2.16 -7.14 -14.33
N ARG A 368 1.90 -7.45 -13.05
CA ARG A 368 2.09 -8.77 -12.44
C ARG A 368 0.77 -9.48 -12.14
N MET A 369 -0.34 -8.99 -12.69
CA MET A 369 -1.69 -9.51 -12.47
C MET A 369 -1.94 -10.76 -13.32
N HIS A 370 -1.38 -11.87 -12.83
CA HIS A 370 -1.43 -13.18 -13.46
C HIS A 370 -2.46 -14.08 -12.77
N TYR A 371 -3.27 -14.77 -13.56
CA TYR A 371 -4.25 -15.75 -13.10
C TYR A 371 -3.98 -17.13 -13.71
N PRO A 372 -4.29 -18.22 -12.99
CA PRO A 372 -4.18 -19.57 -13.55
C PRO A 372 -4.99 -19.72 -14.83
N GLN A 373 -4.40 -20.37 -15.83
CA GLN A 373 -5.08 -20.79 -17.05
C GLN A 373 -4.94 -22.29 -17.20
N LYS A 374 -5.93 -22.94 -17.85
CA LYS A 374 -5.75 -24.32 -18.31
C LYS A 374 -4.60 -24.34 -19.33
N GLY A 375 -3.63 -25.22 -19.11
CA GLY A 375 -2.48 -25.37 -19.99
C GLY A 375 -1.71 -26.64 -19.68
N THR A 376 -0.66 -26.90 -20.46
CA THR A 376 0.26 -28.00 -20.22
C THR A 376 0.88 -27.85 -18.84
N LYS A 377 0.88 -28.93 -18.05
CA LYS A 377 1.59 -28.97 -16.77
C LYS A 377 3.07 -28.68 -17.00
N ARG A 378 3.65 -27.86 -16.12
CA ARG A 378 5.05 -27.44 -16.18
C ARG A 378 5.72 -27.69 -14.85
N PHE A 379 6.99 -28.05 -14.89
CA PHE A 379 7.80 -28.30 -13.71
C PHE A 379 9.16 -27.66 -13.86
N VAL A 380 9.59 -26.90 -12.85
CA VAL A 380 11.01 -26.51 -12.73
C VAL A 380 11.76 -27.71 -12.15
N ILE A 381 12.84 -28.09 -12.81
CA ILE A 381 13.79 -29.07 -12.33
C ILE A 381 15.00 -28.32 -11.81
N LEU A 382 15.34 -28.55 -10.55
CA LEU A 382 16.57 -28.10 -9.92
C LEU A 382 17.36 -29.34 -9.54
N ALA A 383 18.58 -29.49 -10.04
CA ALA A 383 19.39 -30.66 -9.73
C ALA A 383 20.85 -30.29 -9.51
N ARG A 384 21.47 -30.85 -8.47
CA ARG A 384 22.89 -30.69 -8.23
C ARG A 384 23.63 -31.75 -9.03
N ALA A 385 24.62 -31.33 -9.81
CA ALA A 385 25.40 -32.24 -10.65
C ALA A 385 26.82 -32.36 -10.11
N THR A 386 27.32 -33.60 -10.08
CA THR A 386 28.73 -33.90 -9.79
C THR A 386 29.37 -34.42 -11.08
N PHE A 387 30.40 -33.72 -11.55
CA PHE A 387 31.13 -34.07 -12.77
C PHE A 387 32.28 -35.03 -12.45
N LEU A 388 32.48 -36.00 -13.34
CA LEU A 388 33.52 -37.01 -13.26
C LEU A 388 34.52 -36.77 -14.40
N GLY A 389 35.80 -36.59 -14.06
CA GLY A 389 36.87 -36.18 -14.98
C GLY A 389 37.11 -34.67 -15.06
N ASP A 390 37.96 -34.24 -16.00
CA ASP A 390 38.44 -32.85 -16.08
C ASP A 390 37.48 -31.90 -16.82
N ALA A 391 36.50 -32.44 -17.56
CA ALA A 391 35.54 -31.67 -18.33
C ALA A 391 34.41 -31.13 -17.42
N VAL A 392 34.47 -29.84 -17.09
CA VAL A 392 33.44 -29.12 -16.35
C VAL A 392 32.72 -28.15 -17.29
N PRO A 393 31.37 -28.12 -17.31
CA PRO A 393 30.62 -27.25 -18.20
C PRO A 393 30.74 -25.76 -17.84
N SER A 394 30.69 -24.90 -18.86
CA SER A 394 30.64 -23.45 -18.67
C SER A 394 29.26 -22.98 -18.20
N HIS A 395 29.18 -21.86 -17.47
CA HIS A 395 27.89 -21.28 -17.06
C HIS A 395 26.96 -21.05 -18.27
N GLY A 396 25.69 -21.46 -18.14
CA GLY A 396 24.69 -21.40 -19.21
C GLY A 396 24.79 -22.52 -20.25
N GLN A 397 25.76 -23.45 -20.14
CA GLN A 397 25.82 -24.62 -21.00
C GLN A 397 24.64 -25.57 -20.70
N LYS A 398 24.04 -26.11 -21.76
CA LYS A 398 22.90 -27.02 -21.67
C LYS A 398 23.37 -28.46 -21.54
N LEU A 399 22.93 -29.15 -20.50
CA LEU A 399 23.16 -30.57 -20.33
C LEU A 399 21.87 -31.35 -20.48
N ARG A 400 21.93 -32.41 -21.28
CA ARG A 400 20.80 -33.27 -21.57
C ARG A 400 20.66 -34.37 -20.53
N VAL A 401 19.47 -34.49 -19.94
CA VAL A 401 19.11 -35.54 -18.99
C VAL A 401 17.90 -36.32 -19.51
N GLY A 402 17.92 -37.64 -19.37
CA GLY A 402 16.83 -38.52 -19.79
C GLY A 402 15.64 -38.48 -18.82
N VAL A 403 14.43 -38.39 -19.37
CA VAL A 403 13.14 -38.46 -18.64
C VAL A 403 12.28 -39.52 -19.32
N ARG A 404 12.31 -40.77 -18.81
CA ARG A 404 11.66 -41.94 -19.42
C ARG A 404 11.99 -42.14 -20.91
N ARG A 405 11.08 -41.76 -21.82
CA ARG A 405 11.22 -41.87 -23.29
C ARG A 405 11.62 -40.55 -23.97
N LYS A 406 11.83 -39.48 -23.21
CA LYS A 406 12.22 -38.16 -23.70
C LYS A 406 13.52 -37.72 -23.04
N SER A 407 14.08 -36.61 -23.50
CA SER A 407 15.18 -35.91 -22.83
C SER A 407 14.80 -34.46 -22.58
N VAL A 408 15.39 -33.86 -21.56
CA VAL A 408 15.24 -32.45 -21.21
C VAL A 408 16.62 -31.84 -21.13
N ASP A 409 16.79 -30.68 -21.77
CA ASP A 409 18.00 -29.89 -21.66
C ASP A 409 17.88 -28.96 -20.43
N LEU A 410 18.87 -29.02 -19.53
CA LEU A 410 18.95 -28.21 -18.32
C LEU A 410 20.15 -27.25 -18.42
N ASP A 411 19.96 -25.99 -18.07
CA ASP A 411 21.03 -24.97 -18.08
C ASP A 411 21.90 -25.10 -16.83
N TRP A 412 23.23 -25.13 -16.99
CA TRP A 412 24.20 -25.21 -15.91
C TRP A 412 24.49 -23.86 -15.26
N ASN A 413 24.26 -23.75 -13.97
CA ASN A 413 24.65 -22.62 -13.14
C ASN A 413 25.93 -22.94 -12.37
N ALA A 414 27.08 -22.58 -12.96
CA ALA A 414 28.40 -22.80 -12.35
C ALA A 414 28.56 -22.19 -10.94
N ALA A 415 27.93 -21.04 -10.66
CA ALA A 415 28.04 -20.37 -9.36
C ALA A 415 27.30 -21.13 -8.24
N LYS A 416 26.18 -21.78 -8.58
CA LYS A 416 25.39 -22.58 -7.63
C LYS A 416 25.74 -24.07 -7.67
N GLN A 417 26.51 -24.50 -8.67
CA GLN A 417 26.72 -25.91 -9.01
C GLN A 417 25.41 -26.68 -9.28
N GLU A 418 24.47 -26.03 -9.96
CA GLU A 418 23.10 -26.54 -10.15
C GLU A 418 22.70 -26.54 -11.63
N LEU A 419 21.92 -27.53 -12.03
CA LEU A 419 21.18 -27.58 -13.29
C LEU A 419 19.76 -27.08 -13.07
N ILE A 420 19.32 -26.17 -13.93
CA ILE A 420 17.99 -25.55 -13.88
C ILE A 420 17.32 -25.73 -15.24
N GLY A 421 16.07 -26.18 -15.27
CA GLY A 421 15.31 -26.24 -16.50
C GLY A 421 13.82 -26.42 -16.29
N ILE A 422 13.05 -26.31 -17.37
CA ILE A 422 11.59 -26.44 -17.34
C ILE A 422 11.18 -27.65 -18.17
N HIS A 423 10.44 -28.58 -17.56
CA HIS A 423 9.82 -29.72 -18.23
C HIS A 423 8.33 -29.48 -18.45
N GLU A 424 7.85 -29.75 -19.66
CA GLU A 424 6.43 -29.72 -20.01
C GLU A 424 5.86 -31.15 -20.13
N GLY A 425 4.75 -31.41 -19.45
CA GLY A 425 4.09 -32.73 -19.43
C GLY A 425 3.81 -33.19 -18.02
N ASP A 426 3.76 -34.51 -17.81
CA ASP A 426 3.62 -35.07 -16.46
C ASP A 426 4.87 -34.85 -15.61
N ARG A 427 4.77 -35.13 -14.31
CA ARG A 427 5.89 -34.93 -13.38
C ARG A 427 7.13 -35.67 -13.90
N PRO A 428 8.26 -34.97 -14.12
CA PRO A 428 9.47 -35.61 -14.63
C PRO A 428 9.98 -36.63 -13.64
N ASP A 429 10.32 -37.81 -14.15
CA ASP A 429 10.86 -38.95 -13.43
C ASP A 429 12.34 -39.06 -13.80
N ILE A 430 13.18 -38.38 -13.02
CA ILE A 430 14.62 -38.22 -13.28
C ILE A 430 15.37 -38.96 -12.19
N GLY A 431 16.14 -39.98 -12.60
CA GLY A 431 17.05 -40.69 -11.71
C GLY A 431 18.31 -39.89 -11.42
N ARG A 432 18.92 -40.14 -10.27
CA ARG A 432 20.28 -39.65 -9.95
C ARG A 432 21.30 -40.09 -11.00
N PHE A 433 21.14 -41.34 -11.42
CA PHE A 433 21.91 -42.02 -12.45
C PHE A 433 21.00 -42.35 -13.64
N GLN A 434 21.59 -42.54 -14.82
CA GLN A 434 20.90 -43.11 -15.97
C GLN A 434 20.42 -44.55 -15.68
N ARG A 435 21.22 -45.28 -14.89
CA ARG A 435 20.89 -46.60 -14.34
C ARG A 435 21.50 -46.74 -12.95
N ASP A 436 20.64 -46.88 -11.94
CA ASP A 436 21.00 -47.03 -10.54
C ASP A 436 20.93 -48.48 -10.04
N GLN A 437 20.08 -49.31 -10.64
CA GLN A 437 19.98 -50.74 -10.32
C GLN A 437 21.11 -51.55 -10.97
N LEU A 438 22.03 -52.04 -10.14
CA LEU A 438 23.17 -52.88 -10.52
C LEU A 438 22.86 -54.35 -10.25
N SER A 439 23.11 -55.21 -11.24
CA SER A 439 23.10 -56.67 -11.07
C SER A 439 24.52 -57.15 -10.83
N ILE A 440 24.80 -57.55 -9.59
CA ILE A 440 26.11 -57.98 -9.11
C ILE A 440 26.14 -59.51 -9.11
N GLN A 441 26.96 -60.10 -9.98
CA GLN A 441 27.22 -61.54 -10.01
C GLN A 441 28.33 -61.87 -9.02
N LEU A 442 28.02 -62.70 -8.02
CA LEU A 442 28.99 -63.23 -7.08
C LEU A 442 29.78 -64.36 -7.76
N LEU A 443 31.10 -64.34 -7.64
CA LEU A 443 31.98 -65.38 -8.19
C LEU A 443 32.14 -66.56 -7.20
N ASP A 444 31.02 -66.98 -6.60
CA ASP A 444 30.91 -68.15 -5.73
C ASP A 444 30.52 -69.40 -6.53
N LYS A 445 30.55 -70.59 -5.89
CA LYS A 445 30.30 -71.88 -6.59
C LYS A 445 28.90 -71.99 -7.24
N GLU A 446 27.95 -71.16 -6.83
CA GLU A 446 26.57 -71.15 -7.32
C GLU A 446 26.26 -69.98 -8.27
N ALA A 447 27.22 -69.08 -8.53
CA ALA A 447 27.09 -67.91 -9.41
C ALA A 447 25.84 -67.07 -9.14
N SER A 448 25.56 -66.81 -7.86
CA SER A 448 24.32 -66.13 -7.47
C SER A 448 24.36 -64.63 -7.82
N THR A 449 23.22 -64.07 -8.25
CA THR A 449 23.11 -62.64 -8.60
C THR A 449 22.41 -61.88 -7.49
N LEU A 450 22.96 -60.72 -7.14
CA LEU A 450 22.43 -59.77 -6.17
C LEU A 450 22.03 -58.48 -6.90
N THR A 451 20.88 -57.92 -6.59
CA THR A 451 20.51 -56.58 -7.05
C THR A 451 20.89 -55.56 -5.98
N ALA A 452 21.55 -54.47 -6.36
CA ALA A 452 21.91 -53.39 -5.47
C ALA A 452 21.65 -52.02 -6.11
N THR A 453 21.19 -51.07 -5.31
CA THR A 453 20.97 -49.68 -5.74
C THR A 453 22.26 -48.87 -5.54
N LEU A 454 22.75 -48.25 -6.62
CA LEU A 454 23.83 -47.28 -6.59
C LEU A 454 23.34 -45.96 -5.98
N VAL A 455 24.01 -45.50 -4.93
CA VAL A 455 23.64 -44.27 -4.19
C VAL A 455 24.55 -43.11 -4.55
N GLU A 456 25.85 -43.37 -4.73
CA GLU A 456 26.87 -42.35 -4.96
C GLU A 456 28.08 -42.90 -5.73
N LEU A 457 28.74 -42.03 -6.49
CA LEU A 457 30.04 -42.27 -7.13
C LEU A 457 31.04 -41.23 -6.62
N ALA A 458 32.21 -41.68 -6.18
CA ALA A 458 33.32 -40.79 -5.83
C ALA A 458 34.54 -41.13 -6.68
N GLN A 459 35.24 -40.11 -7.18
CA GLN A 459 36.51 -40.27 -7.88
C GLN A 459 37.62 -39.66 -7.05
N GLU A 460 38.60 -40.49 -6.67
CA GLU A 460 39.80 -40.05 -5.94
C GLU A 460 41.02 -40.34 -6.83
N GLY A 461 41.59 -39.30 -7.43
CA GLY A 461 42.64 -39.44 -8.45
C GLY A 461 42.13 -40.22 -9.68
N GLU A 462 42.79 -41.33 -10.00
CA GLU A 462 42.41 -42.20 -11.12
C GLU A 462 41.40 -43.30 -10.75
N GLU A 463 41.15 -43.55 -9.46
CA GLU A 463 40.25 -44.60 -8.98
C GLU A 463 38.81 -44.09 -8.83
N LEU A 464 37.84 -44.97 -9.09
CA LEU A 464 36.40 -44.70 -8.98
C LEU A 464 35.80 -45.63 -7.93
N TYR A 465 35.01 -45.08 -7.00
CA TYR A 465 34.34 -45.83 -5.94
C TYR A 465 32.83 -45.74 -6.13
N LEU A 466 32.16 -46.89 -6.04
CA LEU A 466 30.72 -47.05 -6.13
C LEU A 466 30.16 -47.32 -4.73
N TYR A 467 29.28 -46.46 -4.24
CA TYR A 467 28.61 -46.62 -2.96
C TYR A 467 27.20 -47.18 -3.18
N LEU A 468 26.93 -48.32 -2.54
CA LEU A 468 25.66 -49.02 -2.63
C LEU A 468 24.78 -48.70 -1.42
N GLN A 469 23.47 -48.83 -1.60
CA GLN A 469 22.51 -48.70 -0.52
C GLN A 469 22.78 -49.73 0.59
N LYS A 470 22.69 -49.30 1.84
CA LYS A 470 22.92 -50.18 3.00
C LYS A 470 21.71 -51.08 3.21
N GLU A 471 21.76 -52.28 2.65
CA GLU A 471 20.75 -53.33 2.85
C GLU A 471 21.37 -54.60 3.44
N ALA A 472 20.63 -55.26 4.35
CA ALA A 472 21.12 -56.44 5.06
C ALA A 472 21.54 -57.60 4.12
N ALA A 473 20.86 -57.74 2.97
CA ALA A 473 21.19 -58.72 1.94
C ALA A 473 22.53 -58.44 1.24
N ILE A 474 22.91 -57.16 1.13
CA ILE A 474 24.20 -56.72 0.57
C ILE A 474 25.30 -56.91 1.61
N THR A 475 25.07 -56.46 2.85
CA THR A 475 26.04 -56.52 3.97
C THR A 475 26.48 -57.94 4.32
N SER A 476 25.62 -58.93 4.09
CA SER A 476 25.88 -60.34 4.42
C SER A 476 26.57 -61.13 3.30
N ARG A 477 26.54 -60.65 2.05
CA ARG A 477 27.01 -61.40 0.86
C ARG A 477 28.19 -60.76 0.13
N LEU A 478 28.39 -59.44 0.24
CA LEU A 478 29.60 -58.79 -0.26
C LEU A 478 30.73 -58.91 0.76
N ILE A 479 31.77 -59.65 0.38
CA ILE A 479 32.95 -59.89 1.21
C ILE A 479 34.08 -58.99 0.70
N PRO A 480 34.71 -58.15 1.55
CA PRO A 480 35.85 -57.32 1.17
C PRO A 480 36.96 -58.11 0.47
N GLU A 481 37.69 -57.43 -0.42
CA GLU A 481 38.77 -57.94 -1.27
C GLU A 481 38.38 -58.98 -2.33
N ARG A 482 37.13 -59.46 -2.35
CA ARG A 482 36.66 -60.37 -3.41
C ARG A 482 36.32 -59.63 -4.70
N LYS A 483 36.49 -60.35 -5.82
CA LYS A 483 36.01 -59.90 -7.13
C LYS A 483 34.54 -60.27 -7.34
N VAL A 484 33.79 -59.35 -7.91
CA VAL A 484 32.41 -59.53 -8.37
C VAL A 484 32.29 -59.04 -9.80
N LYS A 485 31.28 -59.52 -10.54
CA LYS A 485 31.03 -59.05 -11.92
C LYS A 485 29.81 -58.14 -11.98
N ILE A 486 29.96 -56.98 -12.61
CA ILE A 486 28.87 -56.06 -12.93
C ILE A 486 28.99 -55.71 -14.41
N PHE A 487 27.90 -55.83 -15.17
CA PHE A 487 27.89 -55.63 -16.62
C PHE A 487 28.96 -56.44 -17.39
N GLY A 488 29.37 -57.59 -16.86
CA GLY A 488 30.38 -58.46 -17.46
C GLY A 488 31.84 -58.11 -17.12
N CYS A 489 32.09 -57.01 -16.40
CA CYS A 489 33.42 -56.56 -15.99
C CYS A 489 33.71 -56.85 -14.51
N ASP A 490 34.99 -57.01 -14.14
CA ASP A 490 35.41 -57.29 -12.77
C ASP A 490 35.44 -56.02 -11.89
N PHE A 491 34.91 -56.13 -10.68
CA PHE A 491 34.95 -55.12 -9.61
C PHE A 491 35.49 -55.74 -8.33
N ILE A 492 36.19 -54.95 -7.52
CA ILE A 492 36.73 -55.37 -6.22
C ILE A 492 35.87 -54.76 -5.12
N VAL A 493 35.43 -55.59 -4.19
CA VAL A 493 34.72 -55.14 -2.98
C VAL A 493 35.75 -54.47 -2.05
N VAL A 494 35.65 -53.16 -1.85
CA VAL A 494 36.52 -52.42 -0.91
C VAL A 494 35.98 -52.55 0.50
N ASP A 495 34.67 -52.43 0.65
CA ASP A 495 33.93 -52.66 1.89
C ASP A 495 32.54 -53.22 1.53
N LYS A 496 31.76 -53.66 2.53
CA LYS A 496 30.46 -54.33 2.37
C LYS A 496 29.44 -53.55 1.53
N HIS A 497 29.64 -52.25 1.32
CA HIS A 497 28.79 -51.38 0.50
C HIS A 497 29.58 -50.53 -0.51
N ILE A 498 30.89 -50.78 -0.68
CA ILE A 498 31.76 -49.97 -1.52
C ILE A 498 32.48 -50.89 -2.50
N LEU A 499 32.33 -50.61 -3.79
CA LEU A 499 33.01 -51.33 -4.87
C LEU A 499 33.95 -50.39 -5.61
N ARG A 500 35.03 -50.92 -6.17
CA ARG A 500 35.87 -50.21 -7.15
C ARG A 500 36.07 -51.04 -8.42
N PRO A 501 36.15 -50.43 -9.62
CA PRO A 501 36.48 -51.15 -10.84
C PRO A 501 37.85 -51.84 -10.75
N ALA A 502 37.99 -53.07 -11.26
CA ALA A 502 39.29 -53.78 -11.27
C ALA A 502 40.22 -53.36 -12.42
N GLY A 503 39.78 -52.45 -13.31
CA GLY A 503 40.55 -51.96 -14.46
C GLY A 503 39.81 -50.90 -15.29
N ILE A 504 40.49 -50.38 -16.32
CA ILE A 504 40.02 -49.27 -17.17
C ILE A 504 38.70 -49.60 -17.87
N GLU A 505 38.54 -50.83 -18.34
CA GLU A 505 37.33 -51.28 -19.05
C GLU A 505 36.10 -51.27 -18.14
N ALA A 506 36.24 -51.75 -16.90
CA ALA A 506 35.19 -51.72 -15.88
C ALA A 506 34.80 -50.26 -15.52
N LYS A 507 35.79 -49.37 -15.39
CA LYS A 507 35.56 -47.94 -15.14
C LYS A 507 34.78 -47.30 -16.29
N LYS A 508 35.22 -47.49 -17.54
CA LYS A 508 34.55 -46.95 -18.73
C LYS A 508 33.11 -47.44 -18.82
N LYS A 509 32.87 -48.72 -18.52
CA LYS A 509 31.52 -49.32 -18.59
C LYS A 509 30.56 -48.72 -17.57
N ILE A 510 31.00 -48.45 -16.33
CA ILE A 510 30.17 -47.78 -15.32
C ILE A 510 29.85 -46.34 -15.72
N LEU A 511 30.86 -45.59 -16.18
CA LEU A 511 30.65 -44.21 -16.62
C LEU A 511 29.70 -44.11 -17.82
N GLU A 512 29.72 -45.09 -18.73
CA GLU A 512 28.83 -45.15 -19.90
C GLU A 512 27.39 -45.58 -19.53
N VAL A 513 27.23 -46.55 -18.64
CA VAL A 513 25.92 -47.16 -18.36
C VAL A 513 25.17 -46.46 -17.23
N CYS A 514 25.89 -45.97 -16.22
CA CYS A 514 25.29 -45.39 -15.01
C CYS A 514 25.26 -43.86 -15.02
N CYS A 515 26.25 -43.18 -15.61
CA CYS A 515 26.32 -41.72 -15.58
C CYS A 515 25.64 -41.09 -16.79
N TRP A 516 25.18 -39.84 -16.62
CA TRP A 516 24.70 -39.02 -17.72
C TRP A 516 25.87 -38.53 -18.57
N GLN A 517 25.69 -38.53 -19.89
CA GLN A 517 26.67 -38.02 -20.85
C GLN A 517 26.03 -36.95 -21.73
N SER A 518 26.60 -35.75 -21.73
CA SER A 518 26.14 -34.64 -22.58
C SER A 518 27.30 -33.70 -22.87
N ASP A 519 27.50 -33.33 -24.14
CA ASP A 519 28.51 -32.36 -24.59
C ASP A 519 29.92 -32.58 -23.99
N GLY A 520 30.37 -33.84 -23.97
CA GLY A 520 31.68 -34.24 -23.45
C GLY A 520 31.79 -34.29 -21.92
N CYS A 521 30.75 -33.88 -21.19
CA CYS A 521 30.70 -33.98 -19.73
C CYS A 521 30.09 -35.32 -19.30
N THR A 522 30.73 -35.98 -18.32
CA THR A 522 30.17 -37.16 -17.65
C THR A 522 29.79 -36.76 -16.23
N PHE A 523 28.55 -36.97 -15.82
CA PHE A 523 28.07 -36.52 -14.52
C PHE A 523 26.94 -37.38 -13.97
N PHE A 524 26.66 -37.24 -12.68
CA PHE A 524 25.46 -37.76 -12.05
C PHE A 524 24.78 -36.68 -11.22
N LEU A 525 23.49 -36.84 -10.96
CA LEU A 525 22.72 -35.90 -10.17
C LEU A 525 22.71 -36.36 -8.71
N SER A 526 23.28 -35.56 -7.82
CA SER A 526 23.34 -35.91 -6.40
C SER A 526 22.02 -35.63 -5.69
N THR A 527 21.34 -34.54 -6.05
CA THR A 527 20.02 -34.16 -5.51
C THR A 527 19.15 -33.57 -6.62
N ILE A 528 17.86 -33.86 -6.58
CA ILE A 528 16.89 -33.42 -7.59
C ILE A 528 15.64 -32.94 -6.86
N GLN A 529 15.19 -31.72 -7.17
CA GLN A 529 13.94 -31.15 -6.74
C GLN A 529 13.11 -30.78 -7.97
N THR A 530 11.80 -30.99 -7.86
CA THR A 530 10.86 -30.69 -8.94
C THR A 530 9.73 -29.84 -8.39
N ILE A 531 9.60 -28.60 -8.88
CA ILE A 531 8.61 -27.64 -8.41
C ILE A 531 7.53 -27.48 -9.50
N PRO A 532 6.25 -27.80 -9.22
CA PRO A 532 5.18 -27.58 -10.17
C PRO A 532 4.93 -26.09 -10.40
N LEU A 533 4.80 -25.71 -11.66
CA LEU A 533 4.36 -24.39 -12.07
C LEU A 533 2.91 -24.42 -12.51
N THR A 534 2.16 -23.43 -12.05
CA THR A 534 0.83 -23.09 -12.54
C THR A 534 0.99 -22.29 -13.82
N PRO A 535 0.48 -22.76 -14.98
CA PRO A 535 0.39 -21.93 -16.17
C PRO A 535 -0.50 -20.72 -15.88
N VAL A 536 -0.02 -19.54 -16.25
CA VAL A 536 -0.75 -18.30 -15.99
C VAL A 536 -0.94 -17.49 -17.25
N VAL A 537 -2.02 -16.72 -17.26
CA VAL A 537 -2.27 -15.67 -18.24
C VAL A 537 -2.32 -14.33 -17.51
N HIS A 538 -1.72 -13.33 -18.13
CA HIS A 538 -1.86 -11.95 -17.67
C HIS A 538 -3.26 -11.46 -18.04
N SER A 539 -3.99 -10.90 -17.07
CA SER A 539 -5.34 -10.41 -17.31
C SER A 539 -5.39 -8.92 -17.08
N GLU A 540 -5.63 -8.16 -18.14
CA GLU A 540 -5.84 -6.71 -18.09
C GLU A 540 -7.16 -6.35 -18.75
N SER A 541 -8.26 -6.97 -18.33
CA SER A 541 -9.55 -6.44 -18.76
C SER A 541 -9.75 -5.06 -18.13
N PHE A 542 -10.34 -4.15 -18.90
CA PHE A 542 -10.56 -2.78 -18.43
C PHE A 542 -11.39 -2.72 -17.14
N ALA A 543 -12.43 -3.54 -17.04
CA ALA A 543 -13.26 -3.66 -15.84
C ALA A 543 -12.44 -4.07 -14.61
N ARG A 544 -11.46 -4.96 -14.79
CA ARG A 544 -10.57 -5.41 -13.71
C ARG A 544 -9.58 -4.32 -13.28
N LEU A 545 -9.01 -3.55 -14.22
CA LEU A 545 -8.17 -2.40 -13.89
C LEU A 545 -8.92 -1.38 -13.01
N ARG A 546 -10.16 -1.05 -13.40
CA ARG A 546 -11.03 -0.19 -12.59
C ARG A 546 -11.32 -0.77 -11.21
N ARG A 547 -11.60 -2.07 -11.15
CA ARG A 547 -11.87 -2.76 -9.89
C ARG A 547 -10.68 -2.73 -8.94
N VAL A 548 -9.45 -2.82 -9.45
CA VAL A 548 -8.22 -2.67 -8.65
C VAL A 548 -8.20 -1.29 -7.98
N TRP A 549 -8.38 -0.21 -8.76
CA TRP A 549 -8.38 1.16 -8.23
C TRP A 549 -9.50 1.44 -7.23
N GLU A 550 -10.72 0.94 -7.49
CA GLU A 550 -11.83 1.09 -6.55
C GLU A 550 -11.59 0.31 -5.26
N THR A 551 -10.99 -0.88 -5.34
CA THR A 551 -10.69 -1.71 -4.16
C THR A 551 -9.63 -1.06 -3.27
N THR A 552 -8.56 -0.49 -3.85
CA THR A 552 -7.51 0.20 -3.08
C THR A 552 -8.01 1.53 -2.49
N ARG A 553 -8.82 2.29 -3.25
CA ARG A 553 -9.50 3.49 -2.72
C ARG A 553 -10.41 3.14 -1.54
N GLN A 554 -11.19 2.07 -1.68
CA GLN A 554 -12.11 1.62 -0.64
C GLN A 554 -11.36 1.10 0.59
N PHE A 555 -10.22 0.43 0.41
CA PHE A 555 -9.34 0.01 1.50
C PHE A 555 -8.96 1.21 2.39
N TRP A 556 -8.56 2.35 1.80
CA TRP A 556 -8.21 3.54 2.57
C TRP A 556 -9.38 4.14 3.33
N LYS A 557 -10.55 4.21 2.69
CA LYS A 557 -11.78 4.72 3.33
C LYS A 557 -12.17 3.87 4.53
N GLU A 558 -12.12 2.54 4.39
CA GLU A 558 -12.42 1.60 5.47
C GLU A 558 -11.38 1.68 6.58
N ALA A 559 -10.08 1.76 6.26
CA ALA A 559 -9.03 1.89 7.27
C ALA A 559 -9.22 3.15 8.12
N MET A 560 -9.59 4.27 7.50
CA MET A 560 -9.90 5.51 8.21
C MET A 560 -11.16 5.42 9.06
N TYR A 561 -12.22 4.82 8.51
CA TYR A 561 -13.45 4.60 9.24
C TYR A 561 -13.21 3.74 10.49
N ASP A 562 -12.53 2.61 10.34
CA ASP A 562 -12.21 1.70 11.45
C ASP A 562 -11.36 2.38 12.52
N PHE A 563 -10.36 3.18 12.11
CA PHE A 563 -9.52 3.94 13.04
C PHE A 563 -10.32 4.97 13.85
N GLN A 564 -11.20 5.72 13.18
CA GLN A 564 -12.04 6.72 13.84
C GLN A 564 -12.99 6.10 14.87
N GLN A 565 -13.45 4.86 14.67
CA GLN A 565 -14.34 4.15 15.59
C GLN A 565 -13.65 3.50 16.79
N ARG A 566 -12.39 3.06 16.65
CA ARG A 566 -11.69 2.24 17.68
C ARG A 566 -11.02 3.04 18.80
N SER A 567 -10.80 4.34 18.61
CA SER A 567 -9.87 5.10 19.45
C SER A 567 -10.42 5.47 20.85
N GLU A 568 -9.54 5.63 21.85
CA GLU A 568 -9.91 5.74 23.27
C GLU A 568 -10.90 6.90 23.61
N PRO A 569 -11.95 6.64 24.44
CA PRO A 569 -13.11 7.53 24.68
C PRO A 569 -12.92 8.91 25.34
N SER A 570 -11.76 9.32 25.85
CA SER A 570 -11.75 10.31 26.96
C SER A 570 -10.94 11.60 26.79
N LYS A 571 -10.17 11.79 25.70
CA LYS A 571 -9.20 12.92 25.63
C LYS A 571 -9.58 14.08 24.73
N PHE A 572 -10.46 13.88 23.75
CA PHE A 572 -10.79 14.90 22.74
C PHE A 572 -12.25 15.32 22.88
N ARG A 573 -12.49 16.27 23.79
CA ARG A 573 -13.81 16.87 24.04
C ARG A 573 -13.87 18.28 23.47
N ARG A 574 -15.06 18.71 23.05
CA ARG A 574 -15.36 20.10 22.67
C ARG A 574 -16.38 20.66 23.65
N LEU A 575 -16.17 21.91 24.05
CA LEU A 575 -17.11 22.65 24.88
C LEU A 575 -17.87 23.67 24.05
N GLU A 576 -19.16 23.82 24.36
CA GLU A 576 -19.96 24.98 24.00
C GLU A 576 -19.94 25.97 25.18
N LEU A 577 -19.57 27.21 24.89
CA LEU A 577 -19.49 28.31 25.84
C LEU A 577 -20.64 29.27 25.56
N HIS A 578 -21.59 29.32 26.49
CA HIS A 578 -22.81 30.11 26.39
C HIS A 578 -22.70 31.38 27.25
N SER A 579 -23.26 32.48 26.76
CA SER A 579 -23.33 33.78 27.45
C SER A 579 -24.78 34.28 27.49
N ARG A 580 -25.16 35.03 28.54
CA ARG A 580 -26.43 35.79 28.59
C ARG A 580 -26.43 36.96 27.61
N GLU A 581 -25.28 37.59 27.42
CA GLU A 581 -25.05 38.68 26.49
C GLU A 581 -24.06 38.19 25.42
N PRO A 582 -24.55 37.50 24.39
CA PRO A 582 -23.69 36.81 23.43
C PRO A 582 -22.77 37.73 22.63
N GLY A 583 -23.05 39.04 22.55
CA GLY A 583 -22.32 39.98 21.70
C GLY A 583 -22.61 39.81 20.21
N ASP A 584 -22.11 40.74 19.38
CA ASP A 584 -22.26 40.72 17.92
C ASP A 584 -20.95 40.26 17.25
N TRP A 585 -20.68 38.96 17.33
CA TRP A 585 -19.50 38.34 16.71
C TRP A 585 -19.82 37.89 15.28
N ALA A 586 -18.82 38.00 14.39
CA ALA A 586 -18.93 37.49 13.03
C ALA A 586 -19.15 35.96 13.05
N ALA A 587 -20.22 35.51 12.37
CA ALA A 587 -20.60 34.10 12.30
C ALA A 587 -19.50 33.25 11.66
N ASN A 588 -19.27 32.06 12.22
CA ASN A 588 -18.29 31.07 11.75
C ASN A 588 -16.85 31.58 11.77
N GLN A 589 -16.56 32.63 12.54
CA GLN A 589 -15.22 33.16 12.66
C GLN A 589 -14.51 32.56 13.88
N ALA A 590 -13.21 32.30 13.73
CA ALA A 590 -12.34 31.85 14.83
C ALA A 590 -11.77 33.05 15.61
N TYR A 591 -11.69 32.89 16.92
CA TYR A 591 -11.14 33.83 17.90
C TYR A 591 -10.30 33.08 18.93
N GLU A 592 -9.55 33.83 19.75
CA GLU A 592 -8.82 33.31 20.90
C GLU A 592 -9.35 33.97 22.18
N LEU A 593 -9.76 33.16 23.16
CA LEU A 593 -10.05 33.61 24.52
C LEU A 593 -8.76 33.59 25.33
N LEU A 594 -8.44 34.71 26.00
CA LEU A 594 -7.35 34.75 26.96
C LEU A 594 -7.80 34.14 28.29
N LEU A 595 -7.13 33.04 28.67
CA LEU A 595 -7.21 32.45 30.01
C LEU A 595 -5.95 32.86 30.81
N ASP A 596 -5.85 32.40 32.06
CA ASP A 596 -4.64 32.60 32.87
C ASP A 596 -3.44 31.85 32.28
N GLY A 597 -2.55 32.56 31.61
CA GLY A 597 -1.32 32.00 31.02
C GLY A 597 -1.54 31.11 29.78
N ALA A 598 -2.78 30.95 29.30
CA ALA A 598 -3.12 30.14 28.14
C ALA A 598 -4.07 30.87 27.18
N LYS A 599 -4.10 30.42 25.93
CA LYS A 599 -5.02 30.91 24.90
C LYS A 599 -5.88 29.76 24.41
N LEU A 600 -7.20 29.96 24.42
CA LEU A 600 -8.19 28.99 23.97
C LEU A 600 -8.81 29.43 22.65
N SER A 601 -8.56 28.68 21.60
CA SER A 601 -9.14 28.85 20.27
C SER A 601 -10.62 28.47 20.31
N VAL A 602 -11.48 29.39 19.86
CA VAL A 602 -12.93 29.22 19.81
C VAL A 602 -13.49 29.68 18.47
N VAL A 603 -14.62 29.12 18.05
CA VAL A 603 -15.34 29.50 16.82
C VAL A 603 -16.75 29.91 17.19
N TRP A 604 -17.21 31.04 16.65
CA TRP A 604 -18.55 31.54 16.93
C TRP A 604 -19.62 30.84 16.07
N ASP A 605 -20.58 30.18 16.72
CA ASP A 605 -21.80 29.68 16.09
C ASP A 605 -22.85 30.80 16.10
N GLY A 606 -23.09 31.39 14.93
CA GLY A 606 -24.03 32.49 14.77
C GLY A 606 -25.50 32.11 14.95
N GLU A 607 -25.86 30.84 14.75
CA GLU A 607 -27.22 30.31 14.91
C GLU A 607 -27.50 29.98 16.38
N ARG A 608 -26.59 29.27 17.04
CA ARG A 608 -26.72 28.89 18.46
C ARG A 608 -26.30 29.98 19.44
N LYS A 609 -25.65 31.04 18.95
CA LYS A 609 -25.13 32.17 19.74
C LYS A 609 -24.18 31.72 20.87
N CYS A 610 -23.28 30.79 20.56
CA CYS A 610 -22.29 30.27 21.49
C CYS A 610 -20.91 30.14 20.83
N PHE A 611 -19.86 30.08 21.65
CA PHE A 611 -18.52 29.72 21.20
C PHE A 611 -18.30 28.21 21.30
N ILE A 612 -17.69 27.61 20.29
CA ILE A 612 -17.29 26.20 20.28
C ILE A 612 -15.77 26.12 20.34
N THR A 613 -15.20 25.34 21.25
CA THR A 613 -13.74 25.18 21.37
C THR A 613 -13.12 24.45 20.18
N ALA A 614 -11.95 24.90 19.73
CA ALA A 614 -11.19 24.40 18.58
C ALA A 614 -9.74 23.99 18.93
N ASP A 615 -9.46 23.71 20.20
CA ASP A 615 -8.18 23.20 20.71
C ASP A 615 -8.35 21.81 21.33
N ASN A 616 -7.26 21.04 21.38
CA ASN A 616 -7.19 19.88 22.26
C ASN A 616 -7.14 20.36 23.72
N LEU A 617 -8.25 20.23 24.43
CA LEU A 617 -8.35 20.67 25.82
C LEU A 617 -7.36 19.95 26.74
N ALA A 618 -7.04 18.68 26.50
CA ALA A 618 -6.06 17.95 27.30
C ALA A 618 -4.61 18.45 27.13
N TYR A 619 -4.30 19.08 25.98
CA TYR A 619 -3.05 19.80 25.80
C TYR A 619 -3.04 21.09 26.62
N LEU A 620 -4.15 21.85 26.63
CA LEU A 620 -4.26 23.09 27.41
C LEU A 620 -4.27 22.83 28.92
N SER A 621 -4.73 21.67 29.38
CA SER A 621 -4.69 21.29 30.80
C SER A 621 -3.29 20.93 31.32
N GLN A 622 -2.26 20.88 30.46
CA GLN A 622 -0.90 20.51 30.90
C GLN A 622 -0.32 21.54 31.90
N PRO A 623 0.57 21.12 32.82
CA PRO A 623 1.23 22.02 33.79
C PRO A 623 1.95 23.22 33.17
N GLN A 624 2.46 23.07 31.94
CA GLN A 624 3.15 24.15 31.22
C GLN A 624 2.19 25.09 30.48
N GLN A 625 0.88 24.84 30.52
CA GLN A 625 -0.16 25.66 29.92
C GLN A 625 -1.05 26.23 31.04
N LEU A 626 -2.29 25.76 31.22
CA LEU A 626 -3.19 26.22 32.28
C LEU A 626 -2.91 25.55 33.63
N GLY A 627 -2.42 24.30 33.62
CA GLY A 627 -2.10 23.53 34.84
C GLY A 627 -3.28 22.87 35.57
N GLU A 628 -4.50 23.04 35.07
CA GLU A 628 -5.71 22.36 35.54
C GLU A 628 -6.66 22.05 34.38
N ASP A 629 -7.74 21.29 34.62
CA ASP A 629 -8.71 20.97 33.57
C ASP A 629 -9.43 22.23 33.05
N VAL A 630 -9.46 22.43 31.73
CA VAL A 630 -10.04 23.64 31.11
C VAL A 630 -11.52 23.82 31.46
N GLN A 631 -12.30 22.74 31.48
CA GLN A 631 -13.72 22.84 31.82
C GLN A 631 -13.90 23.23 33.28
N HIS A 632 -13.11 22.65 34.17
CA HIS A 632 -13.10 23.02 35.59
C HIS A 632 -12.73 24.48 35.80
N TRP A 633 -11.66 24.96 35.16
CA TRP A 633 -11.24 26.37 35.23
C TRP A 633 -12.33 27.32 34.71
N LEU A 634 -12.96 26.97 33.58
CA LEU A 634 -14.07 27.76 33.03
C LEU A 634 -15.28 27.80 33.99
N GLN A 635 -15.55 26.71 34.71
CA GLN A 635 -16.62 26.63 35.71
C GLN A 635 -16.34 27.47 36.96
N THR A 636 -15.08 27.60 37.38
CA THR A 636 -14.70 28.43 38.54
C THR A 636 -14.67 29.93 38.20
N HIS A 637 -14.57 30.29 36.92
CA HIS A 637 -14.51 31.67 36.42
C HIS A 637 -15.80 32.12 35.70
N LEU A 638 -16.92 31.42 35.91
CA LEU A 638 -18.22 31.83 35.36
C LEU A 638 -18.61 33.24 35.84
N GLY A 639 -19.18 34.03 34.93
CA GLY A 639 -19.57 35.41 35.19
C GLY A 639 -18.42 36.43 35.14
N GLN A 640 -17.17 36.00 34.96
CA GLN A 640 -16.04 36.91 34.75
C GLN A 640 -15.83 37.21 33.25
N PRO A 641 -15.51 38.46 32.87
CA PRO A 641 -15.26 38.82 31.47
C PRO A 641 -13.88 38.32 31.02
N LEU A 642 -13.85 37.52 29.96
CA LEU A 642 -12.62 37.08 29.30
C LEU A 642 -12.34 37.92 28.06
N SER A 643 -11.09 38.35 27.88
CA SER A 643 -10.71 39.10 26.68
C SER A 643 -10.67 38.20 25.44
N VAL A 644 -11.37 38.65 24.40
CA VAL A 644 -11.42 38.00 23.10
C VAL A 644 -10.46 38.69 22.14
N ILE A 645 -9.62 37.87 21.52
CA ILE A 645 -8.60 38.29 20.58
C ILE A 645 -8.91 37.69 19.20
N GLN A 646 -8.63 38.47 18.17
CA GLN A 646 -8.58 38.00 16.80
C GLN A 646 -7.14 38.07 16.30
N SER A 647 -6.63 36.93 15.84
CA SER A 647 -5.32 36.88 15.20
C SER A 647 -5.43 37.42 13.76
N THR A 648 -4.66 38.45 13.45
CA THR A 648 -4.76 39.22 12.18
C THR A 648 -3.79 38.71 11.10
N GLY A 649 -3.51 37.40 11.11
CA GLY A 649 -2.64 36.71 10.16
C GLY A 649 -1.16 36.60 10.59
N TYR A 650 -0.38 35.89 9.77
CA TYR A 650 1.03 35.61 10.05
C TYR A 650 1.86 36.90 10.18
N GLY A 651 2.56 37.06 11.31
CA GLY A 651 3.43 38.21 11.59
C GLY A 651 2.73 39.48 12.06
N SER A 652 1.43 39.44 12.34
CA SER A 652 0.66 40.58 12.88
C SER A 652 0.49 40.47 14.39
N SER A 653 0.41 41.60 15.09
CA SER A 653 0.01 41.61 16.49
C SER A 653 -1.46 41.25 16.64
N ASP A 654 -1.74 40.38 17.60
CA ASP A 654 -3.09 40.04 18.04
C ASP A 654 -3.90 41.31 18.38
N LYS A 655 -5.14 41.37 17.87
CA LYS A 655 -6.03 42.50 18.13
C LYS A 655 -7.09 42.08 19.14
N ARG A 656 -7.18 42.78 20.27
CA ARG A 656 -8.33 42.64 21.19
C ARG A 656 -9.58 43.19 20.50
N VAL A 657 -10.63 42.37 20.44
CA VAL A 657 -11.88 42.68 19.73
C VAL A 657 -13.02 42.98 20.70
N GLY A 658 -13.00 42.40 21.89
CA GLY A 658 -13.99 42.65 22.93
C GLY A 658 -13.76 41.75 24.14
N ASP A 659 -14.76 41.67 25.01
CA ASP A 659 -14.80 40.75 26.14
C ASP A 659 -16.03 39.83 26.01
N PHE A 660 -15.91 38.60 26.51
CA PHE A 660 -16.97 37.61 26.52
C PHE A 660 -17.12 37.02 27.92
N THR A 661 -18.33 37.07 28.45
CA THR A 661 -18.65 36.53 29.79
C THR A 661 -19.30 35.17 29.65
N ILE A 662 -18.65 34.13 30.18
CA ILE A 662 -19.18 32.76 30.11
C ILE A 662 -20.13 32.54 31.28
N GLU A 663 -21.35 32.09 30.99
CA GLU A 663 -22.31 31.67 32.03
C GLU A 663 -22.42 30.16 32.17
N ARG A 664 -22.14 29.43 31.09
CA ARG A 664 -22.29 27.98 31.05
C ARG A 664 -21.30 27.39 30.05
N ALA A 665 -20.54 26.40 30.50
CA ALA A 665 -19.59 25.64 29.70
C ALA A 665 -19.96 24.16 29.74
N GLU A 666 -20.46 23.63 28.63
CA GLU A 666 -20.99 22.27 28.52
C GLU A 666 -20.30 21.51 27.39
N ASP A 667 -20.21 20.18 27.53
CA ASP A 667 -19.80 19.34 26.40
C ASP A 667 -20.82 19.46 25.26
N VAL A 668 -20.33 19.53 24.01
CA VAL A 668 -21.19 19.55 22.82
C VAL A 668 -22.13 18.33 22.85
N GLN A 669 -23.45 18.60 22.85
CA GLN A 669 -24.51 17.60 22.99
C GLN A 669 -24.52 16.59 21.83
N VAL A 670 -24.87 15.34 22.15
CA VAL A 670 -24.52 14.17 21.35
C VAL A 670 -25.74 13.33 20.97
N LYS A 671 -25.86 12.91 19.71
CA LYS A 671 -26.90 11.93 19.27
C LYS A 671 -26.47 10.46 19.40
N SER A 672 -25.16 10.17 19.53
CA SER A 672 -24.61 8.81 19.74
C SER A 672 -23.28 8.84 20.52
N GLU A 673 -23.11 7.93 21.49
CA GLU A 673 -21.90 7.75 22.32
C GLU A 673 -20.64 7.29 21.55
N SER A 674 -20.55 7.47 20.24
CA SER A 674 -19.39 7.02 19.46
C SER A 674 -18.14 7.85 19.81
N ASN A 675 -17.04 7.13 20.07
CA ASN A 675 -15.72 7.67 20.34
C ASN A 675 -15.12 8.25 19.04
N HIS A 676 -14.38 9.35 19.13
CA HIS A 676 -13.78 9.95 17.92
C HIS A 676 -12.40 10.53 18.23
N THR A 677 -11.40 10.13 17.44
CA THR A 677 -10.11 10.81 17.37
C THR A 677 -10.15 11.89 16.30
N PRO A 678 -9.76 13.14 16.60
CA PRO A 678 -9.75 14.21 15.61
C PRO A 678 -8.75 13.87 14.52
N SER A 679 -9.19 13.94 13.26
CA SER A 679 -8.33 13.66 12.10
C SER A 679 -8.71 14.57 10.94
N ILE A 680 -7.71 14.98 10.16
CA ILE A 680 -7.93 15.73 8.92
C ILE A 680 -7.53 14.84 7.75
N SER A 681 -8.52 14.26 7.07
CA SER A 681 -8.30 13.47 5.86
C SER A 681 -7.89 14.37 4.70
N ILE A 682 -6.71 14.13 4.14
CA ILE A 682 -6.16 14.91 3.03
C ILE A 682 -6.33 14.14 1.72
N LEU A 683 -5.94 12.86 1.66
CA LEU A 683 -6.12 12.02 0.47
C LEU A 683 -6.62 10.63 0.85
N THR A 684 -7.57 10.14 0.07
CA THR A 684 -8.05 8.75 0.06
C THR A 684 -8.30 8.35 -1.39
N GLU A 685 -7.24 8.39 -2.19
CA GLU A 685 -7.25 8.16 -3.63
C GLU A 685 -6.80 6.72 -3.95
N PRO A 686 -6.95 6.23 -5.19
CA PRO A 686 -6.66 4.83 -5.51
C PRO A 686 -5.23 4.39 -5.13
N GLN A 687 -4.26 5.29 -5.20
CA GLN A 687 -2.86 4.98 -4.90
C GLN A 687 -2.37 5.65 -3.63
N THR A 688 -2.84 6.86 -3.35
CA THR A 688 -2.28 7.72 -2.31
C THR A 688 -3.24 7.91 -1.15
N PHE A 689 -2.65 7.96 0.04
CA PHE A 689 -3.32 8.17 1.30
C PHE A 689 -2.56 9.19 2.12
N MET A 690 -3.26 10.18 2.67
CA MET A 690 -2.67 11.20 3.55
C MET A 690 -3.69 11.62 4.59
N VAL A 691 -3.31 11.57 5.87
CA VAL A 691 -4.16 12.03 6.98
C VAL A 691 -3.32 12.65 8.09
N LEU A 692 -3.80 13.75 8.66
CA LEU A 692 -3.26 14.30 9.90
C LEU A 692 -3.99 13.71 11.10
N VAL A 693 -3.23 13.18 12.05
CA VAL A 693 -3.71 12.58 13.30
C VAL A 693 -2.87 13.09 14.47
N PRO A 694 -3.33 12.95 15.73
CA PRO A 694 -2.48 13.16 16.89
C PRO A 694 -1.25 12.28 16.83
N ALA A 695 -0.07 12.81 17.18
CA ALA A 695 1.18 12.06 17.04
C ALA A 695 1.15 10.71 17.79
N GLN A 696 0.60 10.68 19.00
CA GLN A 696 0.41 9.47 19.80
C GLN A 696 -0.43 8.35 19.12
N ALA A 697 -1.32 8.70 18.19
CA ALA A 697 -2.21 7.76 17.49
C ALA A 697 -1.64 7.27 16.15
N ALA A 698 -0.53 7.86 15.68
CA ALA A 698 0.00 7.58 14.35
C ALA A 698 0.41 6.12 14.15
N LEU A 699 1.13 5.53 15.11
CA LEU A 699 1.58 4.14 15.02
C LEU A 699 0.42 3.15 15.16
N GLU A 700 -0.65 3.52 15.87
CA GLU A 700 -1.86 2.69 15.93
C GLU A 700 -2.55 2.64 14.57
N LEU A 701 -2.65 3.77 13.87
CA LEU A 701 -3.16 3.81 12.50
C LEU A 701 -2.27 3.02 11.53
N VAL A 702 -0.95 3.15 11.62
CA VAL A 702 0.00 2.35 10.81
C VAL A 702 -0.21 0.85 11.05
N ARG A 703 -0.36 0.46 12.33
CA ARG A 703 -0.61 -0.94 12.70
C ARG A 703 -1.95 -1.44 12.18
N SER A 704 -3.02 -0.65 12.29
CA SER A 704 -4.35 -1.05 11.80
C SER A 704 -4.36 -1.22 10.28
N ILE A 705 -3.68 -0.32 9.55
CA ILE A 705 -3.47 -0.44 8.10
C ILE A 705 -2.67 -1.69 7.76
N LYS A 706 -1.55 -1.95 8.45
CA LYS A 706 -0.72 -3.16 8.27
C LYS A 706 -1.54 -4.43 8.47
N GLN A 707 -2.30 -4.51 9.56
CA GLN A 707 -3.15 -5.68 9.86
C GLN A 707 -4.23 -5.89 8.80
N LYS A 708 -4.89 -4.82 8.35
CA LYS A 708 -5.87 -4.88 7.27
C LYS A 708 -5.23 -5.32 5.95
N TYR A 709 -4.02 -4.84 5.64
CA TYR A 709 -3.25 -5.25 4.46
C TYR A 709 -2.89 -6.73 4.49
N GLU A 710 -2.36 -7.23 5.61
CA GLU A 710 -2.03 -8.65 5.77
C GLU A 710 -3.27 -9.54 5.64
N ARG A 711 -4.42 -9.10 6.17
CA ARG A 711 -5.69 -9.82 6.09
C ARG A 711 -6.27 -9.84 4.68
N GLU A 712 -6.40 -8.68 4.03
CA GLU A 712 -7.15 -8.51 2.79
C GLU A 712 -6.29 -8.67 1.52
N MET A 713 -4.99 -8.41 1.61
CA MET A 713 -4.07 -8.47 0.46
C MET A 713 -2.97 -9.52 0.64
N GLY A 714 -3.00 -10.29 1.75
CA GLY A 714 -1.97 -11.26 2.10
C GLY A 714 -1.71 -12.31 1.02
N LYS A 715 -2.69 -12.64 0.19
CA LYS A 715 -2.55 -13.61 -0.92
C LYS A 715 -1.64 -13.12 -2.04
N VAL A 716 -1.63 -11.82 -2.31
CA VAL A 716 -0.92 -11.18 -3.43
C VAL A 716 0.24 -10.30 -2.99
N ARG A 717 0.57 -10.31 -1.70
CA ARG A 717 1.64 -9.53 -1.07
C ARG A 717 2.96 -9.48 -1.87
N PRO A 718 3.49 -10.56 -2.47
CA PRO A 718 4.75 -10.50 -3.23
C PRO A 718 4.72 -9.56 -4.45
N ARG A 719 3.52 -9.16 -4.90
CA ARG A 719 3.26 -8.39 -6.12
C ARG A 719 2.61 -7.03 -5.89
N LEU A 720 2.11 -6.75 -4.68
CA LEU A 720 1.41 -5.51 -4.34
C LEU A 720 2.07 -4.89 -3.11
N ALA A 721 3.03 -4.00 -3.33
CA ALA A 721 3.72 -3.32 -2.24
C ALA A 721 2.86 -2.23 -1.61
N LEU A 722 2.99 -2.12 -0.29
CA LEU A 722 2.41 -1.06 0.53
C LEU A 722 3.55 -0.30 1.21
N HIS A 723 3.59 1.01 0.96
CA HIS A 723 4.55 1.90 1.56
C HIS A 723 3.85 2.85 2.53
N LEU A 724 4.24 2.83 3.80
CA LEU A 724 3.71 3.71 4.83
C LEU A 724 4.81 4.66 5.33
N GLY A 725 4.43 5.90 5.62
CA GLY A 725 5.32 6.92 6.14
C GLY A 725 4.65 7.74 7.23
N VAL A 726 5.42 8.22 8.22
CA VAL A 726 4.91 9.13 9.25
C VAL A 726 5.81 10.35 9.40
N VAL A 727 5.27 11.53 9.10
CA VAL A 727 5.94 12.81 9.33
C VAL A 727 5.39 13.40 10.63
N PHE A 728 6.21 13.40 11.67
CA PHE A 728 5.89 14.03 12.94
C PHE A 728 6.29 15.51 12.90
N ALA A 729 5.49 16.36 13.52
CA ALA A 729 5.79 17.79 13.61
C ALA A 729 5.14 18.42 14.84
N PHE A 730 5.65 19.58 15.26
CA PHE A 730 4.95 20.43 16.21
C PHE A 730 3.72 21.06 15.54
N ARG A 731 2.66 21.32 16.32
CA ARG A 731 1.43 21.96 15.81
C ARG A 731 1.64 23.33 15.15
N ARG A 732 2.75 24.00 15.47
CA ARG A 732 3.15 25.30 14.90
C ARG A 732 4.03 25.18 13.64
N THR A 733 4.47 23.97 13.27
CA THR A 733 5.20 23.76 12.02
C THR A 733 4.31 24.13 10.85
N PRO A 734 4.76 24.96 9.88
CA PRO A 734 3.94 25.35 8.74
C PRO A 734 3.39 24.14 7.98
N LEU A 735 2.10 24.17 7.63
CA LEU A 735 1.43 23.03 6.99
C LEU A 735 2.13 22.58 5.71
N ARG A 736 2.51 23.52 4.84
CA ARG A 736 3.29 23.25 3.63
C ARG A 736 4.58 22.46 3.87
N VAL A 737 5.28 22.70 4.99
CA VAL A 737 6.51 21.95 5.33
C VAL A 737 6.18 20.50 5.64
N ILE A 738 5.05 20.25 6.32
CA ILE A 738 4.56 18.91 6.63
C ILE A 738 4.08 18.19 5.36
N LEU A 739 3.35 18.90 4.47
CA LEU A 739 2.86 18.34 3.20
C LEU A 739 3.99 18.01 2.23
N ASP A 740 5.00 18.88 2.05
CA ASP A 740 6.19 18.61 1.22
C ASP A 740 6.95 17.39 1.75
N ALA A 741 7.14 17.27 3.06
CA ALA A 741 7.74 16.11 3.68
C ALA A 741 6.96 14.81 3.40
N GLY A 742 5.63 14.84 3.55
CA GLY A 742 4.77 13.70 3.23
C GLY A 742 4.81 13.32 1.75
N ARG A 743 4.75 14.32 0.85
CA ARG A 743 4.87 14.13 -0.61
C ARG A 743 6.19 13.48 -0.99
N ARG A 744 7.28 13.84 -0.32
CA ARG A 744 8.60 13.23 -0.51
C ARG A 744 8.63 11.78 -0.04
N MET A 745 7.98 11.44 1.08
CA MET A 745 7.84 10.06 1.55
C MET A 745 7.07 9.18 0.53
N LEU A 746 6.05 9.72 -0.13
CA LEU A 746 5.30 9.02 -1.18
C LEU A 746 6.12 8.72 -2.46
N ARG A 747 7.36 9.23 -2.57
CA ARG A 747 8.28 8.94 -3.69
C ARG A 747 9.12 7.69 -3.47
N VAL A 748 9.00 7.02 -2.31
CA VAL A 748 9.64 5.72 -2.10
C VAL A 748 9.21 4.76 -3.20
N SER A 749 10.15 4.01 -3.71
CA SER A 749 9.93 2.93 -4.67
C SER A 749 10.69 1.71 -4.17
N SER A 750 10.15 0.52 -4.39
CA SER A 750 10.78 -0.73 -3.99
C SER A 750 10.84 -1.66 -5.19
N PRO A 751 12.02 -1.88 -5.79
CA PRO A 751 12.12 -2.85 -6.86
C PRO A 751 11.90 -4.27 -6.32
N PRO A 752 11.39 -5.19 -7.15
CA PRO A 752 11.37 -6.61 -6.84
C PRO A 752 12.76 -7.11 -6.46
N ALA A 753 12.85 -7.89 -5.38
CA ALA A 753 14.09 -8.49 -4.94
C ALA A 753 13.96 -10.01 -4.83
N VAL A 754 15.10 -10.70 -4.81
CA VAL A 754 15.14 -12.14 -4.57
C VAL A 754 15.28 -12.41 -3.07
N TRP A 755 14.38 -13.26 -2.57
CA TRP A 755 14.32 -13.66 -1.17
C TRP A 755 14.48 -15.17 -1.04
N ASP A 756 15.29 -15.58 -0.08
CA ASP A 756 15.36 -16.97 0.36
C ASP A 756 14.23 -17.23 1.36
N VAL A 757 13.66 -18.43 1.31
CA VAL A 757 12.74 -18.89 2.36
C VAL A 757 13.59 -19.57 3.43
N GLU A 758 13.70 -19.00 4.62
CA GLU A 758 14.48 -19.59 5.73
C GLU A 758 13.70 -20.69 6.45
N SER A 759 12.40 -20.49 6.62
CA SER A 759 11.53 -21.48 7.26
C SER A 759 10.10 -21.35 6.80
N THR A 760 9.37 -22.47 6.84
CA THR A 760 7.93 -22.51 6.61
C THR A 760 7.25 -23.13 7.83
N ALA A 761 6.09 -22.61 8.21
CA ALA A 761 5.25 -23.22 9.24
C ALA A 761 3.82 -23.32 8.72
N THR A 762 3.26 -24.53 8.76
CA THR A 762 1.84 -24.80 8.52
C THR A 762 1.15 -25.07 9.85
N LYS A 763 -0.19 -25.02 9.87
CA LYS A 763 -0.98 -25.28 11.07
C LYS A 763 -0.61 -26.65 11.67
N GLY A 764 -0.02 -26.60 12.87
CA GLY A 764 0.58 -27.71 13.63
C GLY A 764 1.51 -27.22 14.76
N GLY A 765 2.06 -26.00 14.69
CA GLY A 765 3.00 -25.49 15.71
C GLY A 765 2.84 -24.04 16.21
N ARG A 766 2.02 -23.16 15.61
CA ARG A 766 1.85 -21.75 16.04
C ARG A 766 0.40 -21.26 15.92
N VAL A 767 -0.05 -20.44 16.88
CA VAL A 767 -1.37 -19.80 16.88
C VAL A 767 -1.31 -18.55 15.98
N ALA A 768 -2.30 -18.38 15.09
CA ALA A 768 -2.38 -17.18 14.25
C ALA A 768 -2.52 -15.91 15.11
N PRO A 769 -1.96 -14.75 14.68
CA PRO A 769 -2.19 -13.48 15.34
C PRO A 769 -3.68 -13.17 15.54
N SER A 770 -4.02 -12.51 16.64
CA SER A 770 -5.41 -12.24 17.05
C SER A 770 -6.27 -11.58 15.95
N TYR A 771 -5.71 -10.64 15.19
CA TYR A 771 -6.41 -9.94 14.08
C TYR A 771 -6.71 -10.82 12.85
N LEU A 772 -6.14 -12.02 12.77
CA LEU A 772 -6.41 -13.03 11.74
C LEU A 772 -7.30 -14.17 12.27
N ARG A 773 -7.50 -14.27 13.58
CA ARG A 773 -8.33 -15.32 14.18
C ARG A 773 -9.79 -15.11 13.80
N GLY A 774 -10.45 -16.19 13.43
CA GLY A 774 -11.86 -16.17 13.04
C GLY A 774 -12.13 -15.77 11.58
N ASP A 775 -11.13 -15.28 10.84
CA ASP A 775 -11.29 -15.04 9.39
C ASP A 775 -11.29 -16.39 8.63
N PRO A 776 -12.34 -16.72 7.86
CA PRO A 776 -12.43 -17.99 7.12
C PRO A 776 -11.25 -18.25 6.18
N HIS A 777 -10.68 -17.21 5.56
CA HIS A 777 -9.54 -17.35 4.64
C HIS A 777 -8.30 -17.93 5.33
N PHE A 778 -8.17 -17.70 6.64
CA PHE A 778 -7.08 -18.18 7.49
C PHE A 778 -7.42 -19.49 8.21
N ALA A 779 -8.51 -20.17 7.85
CA ALA A 779 -8.82 -21.51 8.38
C ALA A 779 -7.63 -22.47 8.19
N THR A 780 -6.98 -22.37 7.01
CA THR A 780 -5.65 -22.93 6.72
C THR A 780 -4.76 -21.81 6.18
N TRP A 781 -3.55 -21.70 6.70
CA TRP A 781 -2.57 -20.69 6.30
C TRP A 781 -1.14 -21.24 6.45
N GLN A 782 -0.19 -20.54 5.86
CA GLN A 782 1.24 -20.85 5.92
C GLN A 782 2.04 -19.60 6.28
N GLU A 783 2.96 -19.71 7.23
CA GLU A 783 3.97 -18.68 7.51
C GLU A 783 5.23 -18.98 6.70
N LEU A 784 5.78 -17.96 6.05
CA LEU A 784 7.10 -17.99 5.43
C LEU A 784 7.97 -16.92 6.08
N VAL A 785 9.11 -17.34 6.63
CA VAL A 785 10.16 -16.41 7.05
C VAL A 785 11.09 -16.22 5.86
N LEU A 786 11.11 -15.01 5.33
CA LEU A 786 11.85 -14.66 4.13
C LEU A 786 13.10 -13.88 4.52
N ARG A 787 14.25 -14.19 3.91
CA ARG A 787 15.48 -13.41 4.03
C ARG A 787 15.87 -12.83 2.68
N ARG A 788 15.98 -11.50 2.60
CA ARG A 788 16.41 -10.81 1.39
C ARG A 788 17.89 -11.08 1.15
N ARG A 789 18.25 -11.48 -0.06
CA ARG A 789 19.64 -11.85 -0.36
C ARG A 789 20.62 -10.68 -0.36
N THR A 790 20.16 -9.48 -0.70
CA THR A 790 21.02 -8.31 -0.86
C THR A 790 21.57 -7.77 0.45
N ASP A 791 20.79 -7.83 1.54
CA ASP A 791 21.16 -7.22 2.82
C ASP A 791 20.80 -8.05 4.06
N GLY A 792 20.23 -9.25 3.87
CA GLY A 792 19.90 -10.17 4.96
C GLY A 792 18.72 -9.74 5.84
N ARG A 793 17.94 -8.73 5.43
CA ARG A 793 16.72 -8.35 6.16
C ARG A 793 15.65 -9.41 6.06
N ARG A 794 14.78 -9.48 7.06
CA ARG A 794 13.76 -10.53 7.19
C ARG A 794 12.36 -9.95 7.09
N ALA A 795 11.47 -10.67 6.40
CA ALA A 795 10.04 -10.37 6.31
C ALA A 795 9.24 -11.63 6.65
N ILE A 796 8.06 -11.47 7.25
CA ILE A 796 7.20 -12.60 7.63
C ILE A 796 5.96 -12.57 6.76
N TRP A 797 5.81 -13.53 5.86
CA TRP A 797 4.64 -13.62 5.01
C TRP A 797 3.67 -14.70 5.51
N ARG A 798 2.53 -14.26 6.05
CA ARG A 798 1.43 -15.14 6.49
C ARG A 798 0.39 -15.22 5.38
N VAL A 799 0.33 -16.37 4.71
CA VAL A 799 -0.47 -16.54 3.49
C VAL A 799 -1.73 -17.34 3.77
N PRO A 800 -2.92 -16.77 3.56
CA PRO A 800 -4.16 -17.55 3.64
C PRO A 800 -4.25 -18.51 2.45
N LEU A 801 -4.64 -19.75 2.72
CA LEU A 801 -4.68 -20.83 1.72
C LEU A 801 -6.11 -21.26 1.36
N LYS A 802 -7.11 -20.58 1.91
CA LYS A 802 -8.54 -20.82 1.66
C LYS A 802 -9.22 -19.63 0.98
N MET A 803 -10.35 -19.90 0.33
CA MET A 803 -11.31 -18.87 -0.10
C MET A 803 -12.18 -18.41 1.08
N GLY A 804 -13.10 -17.47 0.86
CA GLY A 804 -13.93 -16.88 1.92
C GLY A 804 -14.94 -17.84 2.55
N ASP A 805 -15.15 -19.01 1.95
CA ASP A 805 -15.91 -20.10 2.56
C ASP A 805 -15.14 -20.87 3.66
N GLY A 806 -13.83 -20.66 3.76
CA GLY A 806 -12.93 -21.35 4.69
C GLY A 806 -12.68 -22.83 4.38
N THR A 807 -13.31 -23.39 3.34
CA THR A 807 -13.23 -24.81 2.97
C THR A 807 -12.48 -25.03 1.66
N SER A 808 -12.77 -24.22 0.65
CA SER A 808 -12.17 -24.30 -0.68
C SER A 808 -10.71 -23.88 -0.64
N ASP A 809 -9.83 -24.74 -1.14
CA ASP A 809 -8.42 -24.39 -1.34
C ASP A 809 -8.28 -23.29 -2.40
N ASP A 810 -7.54 -22.24 -2.06
CA ASP A 810 -7.19 -21.20 -3.01
C ASP A 810 -6.09 -21.72 -3.95
N LYS A 811 -6.37 -21.70 -5.26
CA LYS A 811 -5.43 -22.09 -6.32
C LYS A 811 -5.10 -20.94 -7.25
N TRP A 812 -5.61 -19.73 -6.96
CA TRP A 812 -5.65 -18.61 -7.90
C TRP A 812 -4.72 -17.47 -7.50
N TYR A 813 -4.66 -17.10 -6.23
CA TYR A 813 -3.98 -15.88 -5.80
C TYR A 813 -2.60 -16.10 -5.14
N PRO A 814 -2.37 -17.13 -4.29
CA PRO A 814 -1.10 -17.39 -3.60
C PRO A 814 0.02 -17.93 -4.52
N LEU A 815 0.29 -17.21 -5.60
CA LEU A 815 1.28 -17.54 -6.62
C LEU A 815 2.49 -16.60 -6.52
N VAL A 816 3.68 -17.16 -6.71
CA VAL A 816 4.95 -16.44 -6.64
C VAL A 816 5.86 -16.82 -7.81
N ALA A 817 6.65 -15.86 -8.30
CA ALA A 817 7.66 -16.12 -9.31
C ALA A 817 8.93 -16.70 -8.67
N LEU A 818 9.51 -17.70 -9.32
CA LEU A 818 10.78 -18.27 -8.91
C LEU A 818 11.94 -17.51 -9.57
N GLU A 819 13.04 -17.38 -8.86
CA GLU A 819 14.27 -16.76 -9.36
C GLU A 819 14.68 -17.34 -10.72
N GLY A 820 14.89 -16.47 -11.72
CA GLY A 820 15.31 -16.86 -13.05
C GLY A 820 14.19 -17.45 -13.94
N ILE A 821 12.96 -17.56 -13.43
CA ILE A 821 11.82 -18.10 -14.18
C ILE A 821 10.85 -16.95 -14.50
N ALA A 822 10.79 -16.57 -15.78
CA ALA A 822 9.89 -15.52 -16.23
C ALA A 822 8.42 -15.89 -15.95
N PRO A 823 7.56 -14.97 -15.45
CA PRO A 823 6.17 -15.26 -15.11
C PRO A 823 5.36 -15.93 -16.22
N GLN A 824 5.65 -15.63 -17.49
CA GLN A 824 4.94 -16.24 -18.64
C GLN A 824 5.21 -17.74 -18.79
N ARG A 825 6.31 -18.25 -18.22
CA ARG A 825 6.61 -19.68 -18.15
C ARG A 825 5.77 -20.38 -17.07
N GLY A 826 5.25 -19.64 -16.09
CA GLY A 826 4.38 -20.12 -15.02
C GLY A 826 4.82 -19.60 -13.65
N LEU A 827 3.93 -19.69 -12.66
CA LEU A 827 4.20 -19.30 -11.28
C LEU A 827 4.08 -20.50 -10.34
N ALA A 828 4.88 -20.52 -9.27
CA ALA A 828 4.77 -21.55 -8.25
C ALA A 828 3.68 -21.18 -7.23
N HIS A 829 2.91 -22.18 -6.80
CA HIS A 829 1.98 -21.98 -5.69
C HIS A 829 2.74 -21.99 -4.35
N VAL A 830 2.41 -21.10 -3.42
CA VAL A 830 3.18 -20.96 -2.16
C VAL A 830 3.30 -22.27 -1.36
N LYS A 831 2.27 -23.13 -1.39
CA LYS A 831 2.26 -24.47 -0.76
C LYS A 831 3.43 -25.37 -1.18
N VAL A 832 3.97 -25.20 -2.39
CA VAL A 832 5.09 -26.03 -2.88
C VAL A 832 6.45 -25.38 -2.65
N ILE A 833 6.47 -24.19 -2.07
CA ILE A 833 7.69 -23.50 -1.68
C ILE A 833 8.18 -24.08 -0.36
N GLN A 834 9.41 -24.56 -0.37
CA GLN A 834 10.07 -25.13 0.80
C GLN A 834 11.16 -24.17 1.28
N PRO A 835 11.59 -24.29 2.55
CA PRO A 835 12.78 -23.62 3.03
C PRO A 835 13.98 -23.95 2.13
N ARG A 836 14.90 -23.02 2.04
CA ARG A 836 16.19 -23.24 1.41
C ARG A 836 16.93 -24.29 2.25
N ASP A 837 17.06 -25.48 1.71
CA ASP A 837 17.98 -26.48 2.26
C ASP A 837 19.41 -26.18 1.75
N ASP A 838 20.42 -26.68 2.45
CA ASP A 838 21.84 -26.50 2.11
C ASP A 838 22.24 -27.12 0.74
N ILE A 839 21.29 -27.80 0.08
CA ILE A 839 21.56 -28.68 -1.06
C ILE A 839 21.11 -28.09 -2.41
N LEU A 840 19.96 -27.39 -2.48
CA LEU A 840 19.42 -26.79 -3.70
C LEU A 840 18.85 -25.38 -3.42
N HIS A 841 19.17 -24.40 -4.27
CA HIS A 841 18.93 -22.99 -4.02
C HIS A 841 17.90 -22.37 -4.98
N HIS A 842 16.65 -22.21 -4.52
CA HIS A 842 15.66 -21.36 -5.20
C HIS A 842 15.26 -20.15 -4.36
N GLY A 843 15.39 -18.95 -4.94
CA GLY A 843 14.79 -17.74 -4.39
C GLY A 843 13.39 -17.52 -4.94
N ILE A 844 12.60 -16.73 -4.23
CA ILE A 844 11.33 -16.19 -4.72
C ILE A 844 11.49 -14.70 -5.02
N GLU A 845 10.78 -14.22 -6.03
CA GLU A 845 10.67 -12.79 -6.30
C GLU A 845 9.60 -12.19 -5.38
N PHE A 846 9.98 -11.17 -4.60
CA PHE A 846 9.10 -10.54 -3.62
C PHE A 846 9.40 -9.05 -3.52
N ILE A 847 8.37 -8.23 -3.70
CA ILE A 847 8.46 -6.78 -3.63
C ILE A 847 8.33 -6.34 -2.15
N PRO A 848 9.32 -5.62 -1.59
CA PRO A 848 9.27 -5.24 -0.19
C PRO A 848 8.21 -4.16 0.08
N THR A 849 7.47 -4.35 1.16
CA THR A 849 6.62 -3.32 1.77
C THR A 849 7.43 -2.55 2.81
N THR A 850 7.28 -1.23 2.89
CA THR A 850 8.16 -0.40 3.72
C THR A 850 7.41 0.50 4.70
N PHE A 851 8.11 0.87 5.76
CA PHE A 851 7.71 1.85 6.77
C PHE A 851 8.80 2.89 6.96
N ASP A 852 8.46 4.18 6.96
CA ASP A 852 9.41 5.27 7.19
C ASP A 852 8.84 6.28 8.19
N PHE A 853 9.71 7.03 8.87
CA PHE A 853 9.29 8.13 9.71
C PHE A 853 10.35 9.23 9.75
N GLU A 854 9.91 10.46 10.00
CA GLU A 854 10.78 11.62 10.21
C GLU A 854 10.13 12.64 11.15
N PHE A 855 10.92 13.30 11.99
CA PHE A 855 10.45 14.39 12.84
C PHE A 855 10.97 15.73 12.34
N LEU A 856 10.05 16.65 12.05
CA LEU A 856 10.37 17.99 11.58
C LEU A 856 10.58 18.94 12.78
N ASP A 857 11.75 18.81 13.43
CA ASP A 857 12.23 19.78 14.42
C ASP A 857 12.48 21.16 13.80
N THR A 858 12.86 21.17 12.52
CA THR A 858 13.11 22.34 11.69
C THR A 858 12.55 22.11 10.29
N GLY A 859 12.29 23.19 9.56
CA GLY A 859 11.83 23.07 8.18
C GLY A 859 12.83 22.35 7.26
N GLY A 860 14.13 22.41 7.56
CA GLY A 860 15.19 21.80 6.74
C GLY A 860 15.12 20.26 6.68
N ARG A 861 14.62 19.60 7.73
CA ARG A 861 14.54 18.12 7.81
C ARG A 861 13.79 17.47 6.66
N ARG A 862 12.81 18.16 6.07
CA ARG A 862 12.08 17.64 4.91
C ARG A 862 12.97 17.30 3.72
N PHE A 863 14.16 17.91 3.60
CA PHE A 863 15.11 17.61 2.54
C PHE A 863 15.97 16.37 2.80
N GLU A 864 16.02 15.87 4.05
CA GLU A 864 16.59 14.56 4.38
C GLU A 864 15.69 13.43 3.86
N ILE A 865 14.43 13.74 3.56
CA ILE A 865 13.48 12.84 2.93
C ILE A 865 13.76 12.77 1.42
N ALA A 866 14.76 12.00 1.05
CA ALA A 866 15.13 11.72 -0.34
C ALA A 866 15.52 10.24 -0.49
N TYR A 867 15.12 9.60 -1.58
CA TYR A 867 15.40 8.18 -1.83
C TYR A 867 16.32 7.99 -3.04
N ASP A 868 17.17 6.95 -3.02
CA ASP A 868 17.88 6.46 -4.21
C ASP A 868 16.98 5.54 -5.06
N ASP A 869 17.52 5.04 -6.17
CA ASP A 869 16.79 4.21 -7.12
C ASP A 869 16.47 2.80 -6.56
N GLN A 870 17.08 2.43 -5.43
CA GLN A 870 16.83 1.19 -4.71
C GLN A 870 15.83 1.39 -3.55
N GLY A 871 15.33 2.62 -3.35
CA GLY A 871 14.37 2.97 -2.33
C GLY A 871 14.97 3.35 -0.97
N TRP A 872 16.30 3.50 -0.85
CA TRP A 872 16.97 3.84 0.40
C TRP A 872 17.07 5.34 0.61
N ARG A 873 17.01 5.79 1.88
CA ARG A 873 17.24 7.19 2.24
C ARG A 873 18.63 7.66 1.81
N ARG A 874 18.68 8.82 1.18
CA ARG A 874 19.94 9.54 0.91
C ARG A 874 20.36 10.27 2.18
N GLY A 875 21.50 9.88 2.76
CA GLY A 875 22.08 10.58 3.91
C GLY A 875 22.89 9.68 4.84
N ARG A 876 23.90 10.25 5.50
CA ARG A 876 24.83 9.50 6.36
C ARG A 876 24.18 8.96 7.64
N LEU A 877 23.31 9.75 8.27
CA LEU A 877 22.67 9.41 9.55
C LEU A 877 21.38 8.60 9.39
N ARG A 878 20.60 8.89 8.33
CA ARG A 878 19.27 8.29 8.08
C ARG A 878 19.24 7.24 6.97
N GLY A 879 20.38 6.91 6.35
CA GLY A 879 20.45 6.03 5.17
C GLY A 879 19.97 4.59 5.38
N ARG A 880 19.57 4.24 6.60
CA ARG A 880 19.08 2.91 7.02
C ARG A 880 17.57 2.79 6.93
N ARG A 881 16.87 3.92 6.76
CA ARG A 881 15.44 4.00 6.47
C ARG A 881 15.25 3.93 4.93
N PRO A 882 14.14 3.38 4.43
CA PRO A 882 12.98 2.93 5.20
C PRO A 882 13.14 1.52 5.81
N TYR A 883 12.40 1.28 6.88
CA TYR A 883 12.18 -0.03 7.49
C TYR A 883 11.32 -0.91 6.56
N LEU A 884 11.40 -2.23 6.70
CA LEU A 884 10.37 -3.10 6.15
C LEU A 884 9.13 -2.92 7.01
N LEU A 885 7.95 -3.07 6.43
CA LEU A 885 6.71 -2.93 7.19
C LEU A 885 6.63 -3.92 8.36
N ASP A 886 7.20 -5.13 8.22
CA ASP A 886 7.31 -6.14 9.28
C ASP A 886 8.28 -5.72 10.41
N GLU A 887 9.26 -4.86 10.12
CA GLU A 887 10.23 -4.39 11.10
C GLU A 887 9.67 -3.27 11.99
N CYS A 888 8.49 -2.72 11.67
CA CYS A 888 7.80 -1.76 12.54
C CYS A 888 7.52 -2.36 13.93
N ASP A 889 7.14 -3.65 13.97
CA ASP A 889 6.88 -4.38 15.22
C ASP A 889 8.20 -4.55 16.02
N VAL A 890 9.34 -4.68 15.33
CA VAL A 890 10.66 -4.82 15.97
C VAL A 890 11.09 -3.55 16.68
N LEU A 891 10.79 -2.36 16.13
CA LEU A 891 11.09 -1.09 16.80
C LEU A 891 10.36 -0.97 18.14
N GLU A 892 9.11 -1.42 18.19
CA GLU A 892 8.32 -1.42 19.43
C GLU A 892 8.82 -2.45 20.44
N ASP A 893 9.24 -3.63 19.98
CA ASP A 893 9.87 -4.64 20.82
C ASP A 893 11.16 -4.14 21.45
N ILE A 894 12.04 -3.48 20.68
CA ILE A 894 13.27 -2.87 21.19
C ILE A 894 12.93 -1.87 22.30
N TRP A 895 11.95 -0.98 22.05
CA TRP A 895 11.54 0.00 23.04
C TRP A 895 11.02 -0.63 24.32
N ARG A 896 10.17 -1.66 24.19
CA ARG A 896 9.61 -2.41 25.33
C ARG A 896 10.72 -3.06 26.16
N GLU A 897 11.66 -3.76 25.52
CA GLU A 897 12.80 -4.39 26.20
C GLU A 897 13.64 -3.36 26.97
N LEU A 898 13.98 -2.23 26.34
CA LEU A 898 14.73 -1.15 26.98
C LEU A 898 13.99 -0.53 28.17
N ARG A 899 12.69 -0.25 28.05
CA ARG A 899 11.90 0.39 29.13
C ARG A 899 11.63 -0.53 30.31
N CYS A 900 11.35 -1.81 30.06
CA CYS A 900 11.21 -2.79 31.12
C CYS A 900 12.53 -2.97 31.88
N GLY A 901 13.65 -2.95 31.16
CA GLY A 901 14.97 -3.27 31.70
C GLY A 901 15.79 -2.11 32.28
N LEU A 902 15.62 -0.88 31.79
CA LEU A 902 16.50 0.26 32.10
C LEU A 902 15.71 1.53 32.47
N THR A 903 16.36 2.41 33.24
CA THR A 903 15.88 3.78 33.49
C THR A 903 16.10 4.69 32.27
N LEU A 904 15.41 5.84 32.21
CA LEU A 904 15.54 6.78 31.09
C LEU A 904 16.99 7.27 30.91
N ASN A 905 17.68 7.61 32.01
CA ASN A 905 19.07 8.05 31.96
C ASN A 905 20.00 6.95 31.42
N GLN A 906 19.78 5.70 31.82
CA GLN A 906 20.58 4.57 31.31
C GLN A 906 20.35 4.33 29.81
N ILE A 907 19.13 4.48 29.33
CA ILE A 907 18.80 4.35 27.90
C ILE A 907 19.52 5.45 27.09
N HIS A 908 19.49 6.70 27.56
CA HIS A 908 20.23 7.80 26.93
C HIS A 908 21.73 7.54 26.89
N ILE A 909 22.33 7.15 28.02
CA ILE A 909 23.76 6.83 28.10
C ILE A 909 24.13 5.71 27.11
N LEU A 910 23.35 4.62 27.08
CA LEU A 910 23.58 3.49 26.18
C LEU A 910 23.54 3.93 24.72
N ARG A 911 22.47 4.64 24.31
CA ARG A 911 22.31 5.16 22.95
C ARG A 911 23.45 6.11 22.57
N ASP A 912 23.72 7.11 23.39
CA ASP A 912 24.69 8.17 23.08
C ASP A 912 26.10 7.62 22.97
N THR A 913 26.45 6.68 23.83
CA THR A 913 27.76 6.02 23.78
C THR A 913 27.92 5.24 22.47
N ILE A 914 26.89 4.51 22.03
CA ILE A 914 26.92 3.72 20.80
C ILE A 914 26.95 4.62 19.57
N GLU A 915 26.12 5.65 19.50
CA GLU A 915 26.04 6.53 18.34
C GLU A 915 27.24 7.48 18.24
N ALA A 916 27.79 7.95 19.37
CA ALA A 916 29.06 8.69 19.38
C ALA A 916 30.19 7.82 18.81
N LYS A 917 30.27 6.54 19.22
CA LYS A 917 31.30 5.62 18.72
C LYS A 917 31.11 5.30 17.23
N ARG A 918 29.87 5.16 16.78
CA ARG A 918 29.55 4.98 15.35
C ARG A 918 30.06 6.15 14.50
N VAL A 919 29.83 7.38 14.97
CA VAL A 919 30.30 8.60 14.29
C VAL A 919 31.83 8.65 14.28
N GLU A 920 32.46 8.40 15.43
CA GLU A 920 33.92 8.37 15.59
C GLU A 920 34.58 7.39 14.61
N TRP A 921 33.96 6.23 14.41
CA TRP A 921 34.47 5.17 13.52
C TRP A 921 34.02 5.31 12.06
N GLY A 922 33.31 6.39 11.70
CA GLY A 922 32.90 6.64 10.32
C GLY A 922 31.86 5.66 9.76
N LEU A 923 31.15 4.93 10.63
CA LEU A 923 30.22 3.85 10.26
C LEU A 923 28.83 4.37 9.83
N GLN A 924 28.80 5.56 9.27
CA GLN A 924 27.59 6.25 8.84
C GLN A 924 27.31 5.91 7.37
N GLY A 925 26.22 5.18 7.10
CA GLY A 925 25.79 4.82 5.74
C GLY A 925 26.09 3.38 5.31
N GLU A 926 26.89 2.62 6.06
CA GLU A 926 27.06 1.18 5.79
C GLU A 926 25.95 0.38 6.50
N SER A 927 25.10 -0.28 5.74
CA SER A 927 24.25 -1.38 6.23
C SER A 927 25.18 -2.47 6.72
N CYS A 928 25.47 -2.51 8.03
CA CYS A 928 26.45 -3.39 8.66
C CYS A 928 26.54 -4.74 7.93
N PRO A 929 27.51 -4.93 7.02
CA PRO A 929 27.72 -6.22 6.40
C PRO A 929 28.11 -7.16 7.54
N GLN A 930 27.78 -8.44 7.42
CA GLN A 930 28.00 -9.49 8.42
C GLN A 930 29.49 -9.70 8.85
N GLY A 931 30.37 -8.72 8.68
CA GLY A 931 31.82 -8.78 8.92
C GLY A 931 32.45 -7.66 9.76
N GLN A 932 31.74 -6.64 10.27
CA GLN A 932 32.33 -5.75 11.29
C GLN A 932 32.18 -6.35 12.69
N THR A 933 32.96 -7.39 12.97
CA THR A 933 32.99 -8.07 14.27
C THR A 933 33.28 -7.10 15.42
N VAL A 934 34.09 -6.05 15.19
CA VAL A 934 34.54 -5.12 16.24
C VAL A 934 33.42 -4.19 16.72
N PHE A 935 32.67 -3.54 15.83
CA PHE A 935 31.58 -2.65 16.25
C PHE A 935 30.40 -3.42 16.83
N LEU A 936 30.08 -4.59 16.27
CA LEU A 936 29.09 -5.49 16.86
C LEU A 936 29.53 -5.93 18.26
N GLN A 937 30.81 -6.29 18.44
CA GLN A 937 31.35 -6.65 19.75
C GLN A 937 31.26 -5.48 20.73
N PHE A 938 31.60 -4.25 20.30
CA PHE A 938 31.41 -3.05 21.13
C PHE A 938 29.94 -2.88 21.55
N CYS A 939 28.98 -3.05 20.63
CA CYS A 939 27.55 -3.03 20.98
C CYS A 939 27.18 -4.13 21.98
N ARG A 940 27.70 -5.36 21.84
CA ARG A 940 27.50 -6.45 22.80
C ARG A 940 28.00 -6.07 24.18
N ASP A 941 29.22 -5.54 24.27
CA ASP A 941 29.83 -5.15 25.53
C ASP A 941 29.04 -4.03 26.21
N MET A 942 28.54 -3.04 25.45
CA MET A 942 27.71 -1.96 25.99
C MET A 942 26.35 -2.44 26.48
N VAL A 943 25.68 -3.33 25.73
CA VAL A 943 24.40 -3.92 26.15
C VAL A 943 24.58 -4.79 27.39
N ALA A 944 25.66 -5.59 27.45
CA ALA A 944 25.97 -6.45 28.60
C ALA A 944 26.35 -5.65 29.85
N ALA A 945 27.09 -4.55 29.69
CA ALA A 945 27.52 -3.67 30.79
C ALA A 945 26.42 -2.72 31.29
N ALA A 946 25.30 -2.59 30.57
CA ALA A 946 24.18 -1.77 31.01
C ALA A 946 23.60 -2.31 32.34
N ALA A 947 23.27 -1.42 33.26
CA ALA A 947 22.78 -1.77 34.58
C ALA A 947 21.28 -2.13 34.55
N TRP A 948 20.97 -3.30 33.99
CA TRP A 948 19.62 -3.87 33.88
C TRP A 948 18.99 -4.10 35.25
N LYS A 949 17.67 -3.85 35.35
CA LYS A 949 16.91 -4.08 36.59
C LYS A 949 16.97 -5.56 37.02
N PRO A 950 17.01 -5.86 38.33
CA PRO A 950 16.99 -7.23 38.82
C PRO A 950 15.80 -8.03 38.29
N GLY A 951 16.05 -9.23 37.75
CA GLY A 951 15.03 -10.11 37.17
C GLY A 951 14.79 -9.92 35.67
N THR A 952 15.34 -8.89 35.05
CA THR A 952 15.35 -8.75 33.59
C THR A 952 16.58 -9.44 32.98
N ARG A 953 16.36 -10.26 31.95
CA ARG A 953 17.43 -10.91 31.17
C ARG A 953 17.26 -10.55 29.70
N PRO A 954 17.92 -9.49 29.21
CA PRO A 954 17.83 -9.12 27.81
C PRO A 954 18.49 -10.17 26.93
N ASP A 955 17.95 -10.38 25.73
CA ASP A 955 18.68 -11.09 24.68
C ASP A 955 19.79 -10.17 24.17
N THR A 956 20.97 -10.32 24.77
CA THR A 956 22.12 -9.43 24.55
C THR A 956 22.59 -9.48 23.09
N GLU A 957 22.54 -10.65 22.45
CA GLU A 957 22.93 -10.81 21.06
C GLU A 957 21.96 -10.09 20.11
N LYS A 958 20.66 -10.27 20.33
CA LYS A 958 19.61 -9.63 19.54
C LYS A 958 19.66 -8.10 19.67
N LEU A 959 19.73 -7.57 20.90
CA LEU A 959 19.82 -6.12 21.13
C LEU A 959 21.12 -5.52 20.59
N ALA A 960 22.24 -6.22 20.72
CA ALA A 960 23.51 -5.78 20.15
C ALA A 960 23.45 -5.70 18.62
N LEU A 961 22.77 -6.65 17.96
CA LEU A 961 22.56 -6.60 16.51
C LEU A 961 21.71 -5.39 16.10
N TYR A 962 20.62 -5.11 16.83
CA TYR A 962 19.79 -3.93 16.58
C TYR A 962 20.52 -2.63 16.85
N ALA A 963 21.33 -2.58 17.90
CA ALA A 963 22.22 -1.47 18.18
C ALA A 963 23.24 -1.28 17.06
N ALA A 964 23.89 -2.33 16.59
CA ALA A 964 24.84 -2.26 15.48
C ALA A 964 24.17 -1.73 14.19
N ARG A 965 22.93 -2.16 13.92
CA ARG A 965 22.07 -1.68 12.82
C ARG A 965 21.49 -0.28 13.03
N GLY A 966 21.62 0.33 14.21
CA GLY A 966 21.08 1.67 14.51
C GLY A 966 19.58 1.69 14.80
N TRP A 967 18.93 0.52 14.82
CA TRP A 967 17.50 0.39 15.12
C TRP A 967 17.21 0.73 16.58
N LEU A 968 18.18 0.50 17.47
CA LEU A 968 18.08 0.93 18.87
C LEU A 968 17.94 2.45 18.98
N ALA A 969 18.78 3.19 18.26
CA ALA A 969 18.73 4.66 18.27
C ALA A 969 17.42 5.19 17.70
N ASP A 970 16.96 4.61 16.59
CA ASP A 970 15.68 4.97 15.95
C ASP A 970 14.46 4.63 16.83
N ALA A 971 14.49 3.49 17.54
CA ALA A 971 13.44 3.14 18.50
C ALA A 971 13.41 4.14 19.68
N VAL A 972 14.58 4.51 20.22
CA VAL A 972 14.65 5.53 21.28
C VAL A 972 14.14 6.87 20.76
N GLU A 973 14.55 7.33 19.59
CA GLU A 973 14.03 8.56 18.98
C GLU A 973 12.51 8.51 18.83
N LEU A 974 11.97 7.46 18.21
CA LEU A 974 10.55 7.34 17.91
C LEU A 974 9.69 7.31 19.20
N PHE A 975 10.02 6.45 20.15
CA PHE A 975 9.15 6.23 21.30
C PHE A 975 9.42 7.17 22.49
N LEU A 976 10.69 7.53 22.73
CA LEU A 976 11.06 8.43 23.83
C LEU A 976 10.96 9.90 23.41
N GLU A 977 11.62 10.26 22.31
CA GLU A 977 11.82 11.68 21.97
C GLU A 977 10.62 12.26 21.22
N ILE A 978 10.05 11.50 20.28
CA ILE A 978 8.92 11.92 19.42
C ILE A 978 7.57 11.63 20.08
N LEU A 979 7.33 10.40 20.54
CA LEU A 979 6.03 10.03 21.12
C LEU A 979 5.91 10.31 22.63
N LYS A 980 7.03 10.51 23.33
CA LYS A 980 7.08 10.72 24.79
C LYS A 980 6.27 9.67 25.57
N ARG A 981 6.41 8.39 25.23
CA ARG A 981 5.72 7.30 25.94
C ARG A 981 6.30 7.13 27.35
N ASN A 982 5.45 7.25 28.37
CA ASN A 982 5.80 7.05 29.79
C ASN A 982 5.43 5.65 30.29
N ASP A 983 5.82 5.33 31.54
CA ASP A 983 5.68 4.00 32.16
C ASP A 983 4.26 3.39 32.11
N SER A 984 3.22 4.22 32.19
CA SER A 984 1.81 3.76 32.18
C SER A 984 1.28 3.32 30.81
N GLN A 985 1.98 3.61 29.71
CA GLN A 985 1.53 3.29 28.34
C GLN A 985 2.12 1.99 27.79
N VAL A 986 3.13 1.41 28.46
CA VAL A 986 3.74 0.14 28.04
C VAL A 986 2.88 -1.07 28.47
N GLU A 987 2.10 -0.93 29.55
CA GLU A 987 1.25 -2.01 30.10
C GLU A 987 -0.06 -2.25 29.31
N ARG A 988 -0.55 -1.27 28.54
CA ARG A 988 -1.79 -1.41 27.73
C ARG A 988 -1.58 -2.07 26.36
N GLY A 989 -0.35 -2.44 26.01
CA GLY A 989 -0.06 -3.24 24.82
C GLY A 989 -0.39 -4.71 25.09
N ASP A 990 -1.66 -5.08 25.03
CA ASP A 990 -2.13 -6.46 25.20
C ASP A 990 -1.34 -7.45 24.33
N GLY A 991 -0.40 -8.15 24.98
CA GLY A 991 -0.39 -9.60 25.11
C GLY A 991 -0.75 -10.44 23.89
N ASP A 992 -0.03 -10.35 22.77
CA ASP A 992 0.03 -11.48 21.82
C ASP A 992 1.25 -11.48 20.88
N TYR A 993 2.44 -11.11 21.37
CA TYR A 993 3.68 -11.30 20.61
C TYR A 993 4.82 -11.75 21.52
N GLY A 994 4.65 -12.97 22.06
CA GLY A 994 5.78 -13.80 22.41
C GLY A 994 6.29 -14.47 21.14
N LEU A 995 7.33 -13.88 20.53
CA LEU A 995 8.28 -14.66 19.74
C LEU A 995 8.99 -15.60 20.73
N THR A 996 8.39 -16.75 21.02
CA THR A 996 9.20 -17.92 21.39
C THR A 996 10.00 -18.28 20.15
N VAL A 997 11.28 -17.89 20.20
CA VAL A 997 12.35 -18.38 19.32
C VAL A 997 12.31 -19.91 19.31
#